data_AF-A0A1X0NLD6-F1
#
_entry.id   AF-A0A1X0NLD6-F1
#
_cell.length_a   1.000
_cell.length_b   1.000
_cell.length_c   1.000
_cell.angle_alpha   90.00
_cell.angle_beta   90.00
_cell.angle_gamma   90.00
#
_symmetry.space_group_name_H-M   'P 1'
#
loop_
_entity.id
_entity.type
_entity.pdbx_description
1 polymer ?
#
loop_
_entity_poly.entity_id
_entity_poly.type
_entity_poly.pdbx_seq_one_letter_code
_entity_poly.pdbx_strand_id
1 'polypeptide(L)'
;MRLTSFLRCPAAGSTLTARLSQLALRVETLYPYKRTEIHTPPKEEDDGSLWKDVVAVAGAAGEARETDTAMALVLRLLHYSKSSPPAGVWATLIRDLAPYGDVEANTVLTYPGVISNGYSHSSHTSAERSQYRRLSMERSGTGIESGGVGGNIEEGPVDSGILLRPTRETLLLTGGVVPLSARAPCSDGGALANLLNAFCSSYEASSSDESISLSVVKDVMDAVVSTLRLIAPTVVLTESSSVTRSLLRFFQLVFRPGKQEKEEEKKKEQQKLAEELAIHLIKVLPINAVGARVVILFLAEQHKSFPDDMIHLPLVRIAVKGLWLNYESVDDFSCLQHLQQVNDAVDVTLQRNANSGNSLGLEEADESDIRLLLSLALLRLMRLQADSPDIFLRDAVDIVDRCPVNLSVEYELLAAKVQLLDLFIDDPESSNTIYDDLLQSLRALVELRPRDNSIQQEEELLEEKGGGGEEEEEIRRITQFHFQEAHRLVVTAFAQSHVEERLNQAYTILVTHKYHGLIITRELMHPLMDVLSRRGDCRVFNIVDLCVLYSGNSIDYETLNYLFQSCRVAGDFYRARTLYQLLREMIPGFLLRAPESIKEALRGLKVLEPEPNHLFPSSFTVERDVDATVAAAAVASAGVVDDEMLGVQQRGPIRELPNVVKETSSKDAHTSQ
;
A
#
# COMPACT_ATOMS: atom_id res chain seq x y z
N MET A 1 14.99 -23.58 30.36
CA MET A 1 14.96 -24.34 29.09
C MET A 1 13.72 -25.20 29.10
N ARG A 2 12.66 -24.82 28.36
CA ARG A 2 11.31 -25.40 28.47
C ARG A 2 11.01 -26.36 27.31
N LEU A 3 10.70 -27.60 27.68
CA LEU A 3 10.20 -28.73 26.88
C LEU A 3 8.83 -28.44 26.21
N THR A 4 8.76 -27.46 25.32
CA THR A 4 7.51 -27.09 24.60
C THR A 4 7.56 -27.37 23.10
N SER A 5 8.73 -27.70 22.55
CA SER A 5 8.93 -28.04 21.14
C SER A 5 8.54 -29.47 20.74
N PHE A 6 8.15 -30.33 21.70
CA PHE A 6 7.73 -31.72 21.44
C PHE A 6 6.20 -31.94 21.47
N LEU A 7 5.40 -30.89 21.69
CA LEU A 7 3.93 -30.98 21.74
C LEU A 7 3.23 -30.66 20.39
N ARG A 8 3.97 -30.51 19.29
CA ARG A 8 3.43 -30.37 17.92
C ARG A 8 3.55 -31.63 17.06
N CYS A 9 3.66 -32.81 17.67
CA CYS A 9 3.32 -34.04 16.97
C CYS A 9 1.83 -34.31 17.21
N PRO A 10 0.95 -34.23 16.19
CA PRO A 10 -0.40 -34.75 16.35
C PRO A 10 -0.29 -36.21 16.80
N ALA A 11 -1.10 -36.57 17.79
CA ALA A 11 -1.11 -37.88 18.41
C ALA A 11 -1.04 -39.00 17.36
N ALA A 12 -0.23 -40.02 17.68
CA ALA A 12 0.05 -41.19 16.87
C ALA A 12 -1.16 -41.74 16.10
N GLY A 13 -1.04 -41.90 14.77
CA GLY A 13 -1.83 -42.90 14.06
C GLY A 13 -2.07 -42.72 12.56
N SER A 14 -2.31 -41.51 12.04
CA SER A 14 -2.72 -41.34 10.64
C SER A 14 -2.20 -40.07 9.99
N THR A 15 -1.58 -40.22 8.81
CA THR A 15 -1.16 -39.09 7.95
C THR A 15 -2.40 -38.36 7.40
N LEU A 16 -2.26 -37.09 6.99
CA LEU A 16 -3.35 -36.33 6.37
C LEU A 16 -3.95 -37.10 5.18
N THR A 17 -3.10 -37.72 4.35
CA THR A 17 -3.50 -38.59 3.23
C THR A 17 -4.36 -39.77 3.67
N ALA A 18 -4.02 -40.44 4.78
CA ALA A 18 -4.80 -41.54 5.32
C ALA A 18 -6.17 -41.06 5.82
N ARG A 19 -6.21 -39.90 6.49
CA ARG A 19 -7.47 -39.28 6.96
C ARG A 19 -8.37 -38.86 5.81
N LEU A 20 -7.80 -38.22 4.78
CA LEU A 20 -8.53 -37.83 3.56
C LEU A 20 -9.06 -39.05 2.80
N SER A 21 -8.27 -40.12 2.70
CA SER A 21 -8.69 -41.37 2.03
C SER A 21 -9.83 -42.04 2.79
N GLN A 22 -9.75 -42.08 4.12
CA GLN A 22 -10.81 -42.61 4.96
C GLN A 22 -12.09 -41.78 4.85
N LEU A 23 -11.96 -40.44 4.87
CA LEU A 23 -13.08 -39.53 4.68
C LEU A 23 -13.71 -39.72 3.30
N ALA A 24 -12.92 -39.74 2.23
CA ALA A 24 -13.39 -39.96 0.86
C ALA A 24 -14.17 -41.28 0.75
N LEU A 25 -13.65 -42.37 1.33
CA LEU A 25 -14.32 -43.66 1.34
C LEU A 25 -15.66 -43.59 2.09
N ARG A 26 -15.73 -42.92 3.24
CA ARG A 26 -17.00 -42.69 3.95
C ARG A 26 -17.99 -41.88 3.10
N VAL A 27 -17.53 -40.78 2.47
CA VAL A 27 -18.36 -39.94 1.59
C VAL A 27 -18.89 -40.76 0.41
N GLU A 28 -18.06 -41.60 -0.22
CA GLU A 28 -18.49 -42.45 -1.34
C GLU A 28 -19.47 -43.55 -0.92
N THR A 29 -19.30 -44.12 0.27
CA THR A 29 -20.24 -45.14 0.78
C THR A 29 -21.63 -44.56 1.06
N LEU A 30 -21.71 -43.30 1.49
CA LEU A 30 -22.98 -42.62 1.77
C LEU A 30 -23.57 -41.97 0.52
N TYR A 31 -22.72 -41.48 -0.40
CA TYR A 31 -23.10 -40.71 -1.59
C TYR A 31 -22.38 -41.24 -2.86
N PRO A 32 -22.77 -42.43 -3.36
CA PRO A 32 -22.14 -43.06 -4.51
C PRO A 32 -22.39 -42.29 -5.82
N TYR A 33 -21.35 -42.20 -6.66
CA TYR A 33 -21.33 -41.40 -7.90
C TYR A 33 -22.29 -41.91 -9.00
N LYS A 34 -22.65 -43.20 -8.98
CA LYS A 34 -23.60 -43.81 -9.94
C LYS A 34 -24.90 -44.17 -9.22
N ARG A 35 -25.94 -43.35 -9.42
CA ARG A 35 -27.35 -43.78 -9.16
C ARG A 35 -27.78 -44.76 -10.25
N THR A 36 -27.22 -45.95 -10.23
CA THR A 36 -27.82 -47.10 -10.90
C THR A 36 -28.35 -47.99 -9.80
N GLU A 37 -29.68 -48.10 -9.76
CA GLU A 37 -30.49 -48.98 -8.92
C GLU A 37 -31.02 -48.42 -7.60
N ILE A 38 -32.26 -48.83 -7.36
CA ILE A 38 -33.17 -48.44 -6.28
C ILE A 38 -32.63 -49.00 -4.97
N HIS A 39 -31.68 -48.29 -4.37
CA HIS A 39 -31.32 -48.52 -2.97
C HIS A 39 -32.09 -47.54 -2.08
N THR A 40 -32.81 -48.14 -1.13
CA THR A 40 -33.43 -47.46 0.02
C THR A 40 -32.48 -46.42 0.61
N PRO A 41 -32.98 -45.22 0.98
CA PRO A 41 -32.14 -44.17 1.54
C PRO A 41 -31.35 -44.70 2.75
N PRO A 42 -30.07 -44.35 2.89
CA PRO A 42 -29.31 -44.68 4.09
C PRO A 42 -30.04 -44.12 5.33
N LYS A 43 -30.00 -44.87 6.43
CA LYS A 43 -30.58 -44.43 7.71
C LYS A 43 -29.98 -43.07 8.09
N GLU A 44 -30.82 -42.10 8.42
CA GLU A 44 -30.51 -40.69 8.73
C GLU A 44 -29.61 -40.47 9.98
N GLU A 45 -29.02 -41.52 10.57
CA GLU A 45 -28.39 -41.46 11.89
C GLU A 45 -26.89 -41.08 11.91
N ASP A 46 -26.19 -40.96 10.76
CA ASP A 46 -24.71 -40.82 10.76
C ASP A 46 -24.14 -39.50 10.18
N ASP A 47 -24.96 -38.56 9.69
CA ASP A 47 -24.47 -37.32 9.09
C ASP A 47 -23.71 -36.43 10.11
N GLY A 48 -24.14 -36.43 11.37
CA GLY A 48 -23.48 -35.66 12.44
C GLY A 48 -22.09 -36.17 12.82
N SER A 49 -21.81 -37.46 12.65
CA SER A 49 -20.47 -38.02 12.88
C SER A 49 -19.52 -37.69 11.72
N LEU A 50 -20.05 -37.65 10.49
CA LEU A 50 -19.29 -37.31 9.30
C LEU A 50 -18.78 -35.86 9.34
N TRP A 51 -19.62 -34.89 9.73
CA TRP A 51 -19.20 -33.49 9.82
C TRP A 51 -18.13 -33.24 10.90
N LYS A 52 -18.09 -34.04 11.97
CA LYS A 52 -17.01 -33.99 12.97
C LYS A 52 -15.67 -34.44 12.37
N ASP A 53 -15.69 -35.51 11.58
CA ASP A 53 -14.50 -35.99 10.87
C ASP A 53 -14.03 -34.97 9.82
N VAL A 54 -14.97 -34.35 9.10
CA VAL A 54 -14.66 -33.26 8.15
C VAL A 54 -13.95 -32.10 8.85
N VAL A 55 -14.45 -31.64 10.01
CA VAL A 55 -13.81 -30.57 10.79
C VAL A 55 -12.41 -30.95 11.24
N ALA A 56 -12.21 -32.17 11.75
CA ALA A 56 -10.90 -32.64 12.17
C ALA A 56 -9.90 -32.75 11.01
N VAL A 57 -10.38 -33.15 9.83
CA VAL A 57 -9.57 -33.19 8.60
C VAL A 57 -9.28 -31.78 8.08
N ALA A 58 -10.26 -30.86 8.14
CA ALA A 58 -10.11 -29.49 7.70
C ALA A 58 -9.03 -28.74 8.50
N GLY A 59 -9.02 -28.87 9.83
CA GLY A 59 -7.97 -28.28 10.66
C GLY A 59 -6.59 -28.84 10.32
N ALA A 60 -6.47 -30.15 10.13
CA ALA A 60 -5.20 -30.78 9.74
C ALA A 60 -4.74 -30.37 8.33
N ALA A 61 -5.69 -30.21 7.40
CA ALA A 61 -5.42 -29.75 6.03
C ALA A 61 -4.96 -28.28 6.00
N GLY A 62 -5.60 -27.42 6.79
CA GLY A 62 -5.22 -26.02 6.95
C GLY A 62 -3.83 -25.86 7.59
N GLU A 63 -3.54 -26.62 8.64
CA GLU A 63 -2.20 -26.65 9.26
C GLU A 63 -1.11 -27.11 8.29
N ALA A 64 -1.42 -28.07 7.42
CA ALA A 64 -0.53 -28.57 6.39
C ALA A 64 -0.48 -27.69 5.12
N ARG A 65 -1.39 -26.72 4.96
CA ARG A 65 -1.61 -25.93 3.74
C ARG A 65 -1.88 -26.80 2.49
N GLU A 66 -2.62 -27.91 2.69
CA GLU A 66 -3.05 -28.88 1.68
C GLU A 66 -4.58 -29.02 1.71
N THR A 67 -5.28 -28.00 1.25
CA THR A 67 -6.73 -27.86 1.44
C THR A 67 -7.57 -28.33 0.26
N ASP A 68 -7.00 -28.51 -0.93
CA ASP A 68 -7.77 -28.74 -2.17
C ASP A 68 -8.57 -30.05 -2.16
N THR A 69 -7.94 -31.15 -1.71
CA THR A 69 -8.63 -32.44 -1.60
C THR A 69 -9.73 -32.41 -0.53
N ALA A 70 -9.47 -31.75 0.61
CA ALA A 70 -10.47 -31.56 1.66
C ALA A 70 -11.64 -30.70 1.16
N MET A 71 -11.34 -29.61 0.45
CA MET A 71 -12.32 -28.70 -0.15
C MET A 71 -13.20 -29.42 -1.17
N ALA A 72 -12.62 -30.23 -2.06
CA ALA A 72 -13.37 -31.01 -3.04
C ALA A 72 -14.35 -32.00 -2.38
N LEU A 73 -13.94 -32.66 -1.29
CA LEU A 73 -14.81 -33.53 -0.51
C LEU A 73 -15.94 -32.75 0.18
N VAL A 74 -15.64 -31.58 0.74
CA VAL A 74 -16.63 -30.70 1.37
C VAL A 74 -17.66 -30.20 0.35
N LEU A 75 -17.23 -29.70 -0.80
CA LEU A 75 -18.13 -29.23 -1.86
C LEU A 75 -18.99 -30.37 -2.40
N ARG A 76 -18.43 -31.58 -2.52
CA ARG A 76 -19.20 -32.77 -2.88
C ARG A 76 -20.25 -33.09 -1.82
N LEU A 77 -19.88 -33.06 -0.53
CA LEU A 77 -20.84 -33.28 0.56
C LEU A 77 -21.96 -32.26 0.52
N LEU A 78 -21.65 -30.98 0.39
CA LEU A 78 -22.64 -29.90 0.30
C LEU A 78 -23.57 -30.04 -0.90
N HIS A 79 -23.11 -30.62 -2.02
CA HIS A 79 -23.93 -30.82 -3.20
C HIS A 79 -24.88 -32.03 -3.09
N TYR A 80 -24.46 -33.10 -2.40
CA TYR A 80 -25.20 -34.35 -2.33
C TYR A 80 -25.93 -34.60 -1.01
N SER A 81 -25.52 -33.94 0.08
CA SER A 81 -26.19 -34.05 1.37
C SER A 81 -27.55 -33.37 1.31
N LYS A 82 -28.57 -34.03 1.87
CA LYS A 82 -29.87 -33.40 2.11
C LYS A 82 -29.86 -32.59 3.42
N SER A 83 -28.92 -32.87 4.30
CA SER A 83 -28.70 -32.20 5.57
C SER A 83 -27.65 -31.10 5.43
N SER A 84 -27.95 -29.91 5.96
CA SER A 84 -26.96 -28.83 6.10
C SER A 84 -25.87 -29.23 7.11
N PRO A 85 -24.63 -28.73 6.96
CA PRO A 85 -23.66 -28.76 8.06
C PRO A 85 -24.27 -28.17 9.34
N PRO A 86 -23.93 -28.73 10.51
CA PRO A 86 -24.24 -28.13 11.80
C PRO A 86 -23.69 -26.71 11.89
N ALA A 87 -24.38 -25.84 12.61
CA ALA A 87 -24.13 -24.40 12.60
C ALA A 87 -22.66 -24.00 12.89
N GLY A 88 -22.00 -24.66 13.86
CA GLY A 88 -20.60 -24.38 14.22
C GLY A 88 -19.53 -24.91 13.25
N VAL A 89 -19.91 -25.66 12.21
CA VAL A 89 -18.97 -26.23 11.24
C VAL A 89 -18.54 -25.19 10.21
N TRP A 90 -19.44 -24.29 9.81
CA TRP A 90 -19.21 -23.32 8.73
C TRP A 90 -18.01 -22.40 8.96
N ALA A 91 -17.91 -21.80 10.13
CA ALA A 91 -16.79 -20.92 10.50
C ALA A 91 -15.44 -21.65 10.40
N THR A 92 -15.41 -22.91 10.81
CA THR A 92 -14.21 -23.75 10.76
C THR A 92 -13.82 -24.09 9.33
N LEU A 93 -14.78 -24.47 8.48
CA LEU A 93 -14.52 -24.74 7.06
C LEU A 93 -13.97 -23.52 6.34
N ILE A 94 -14.57 -22.34 6.56
CA ILE A 94 -14.12 -21.10 5.92
C ILE A 94 -12.71 -20.75 6.39
N ARG A 95 -12.47 -20.71 7.71
CA ARG A 95 -11.18 -20.32 8.28
C ARG A 95 -10.03 -21.26 7.85
N ASP A 96 -10.27 -22.58 7.87
CA ASP A 96 -9.18 -23.55 7.78
C ASP A 96 -8.94 -24.03 6.33
N LEU A 97 -9.95 -23.98 5.45
CA LEU A 97 -9.83 -24.46 4.07
C LEU A 97 -9.77 -23.36 3.01
N ALA A 98 -10.48 -22.24 3.19
CA ALA A 98 -10.57 -21.22 2.14
C ALA A 98 -9.25 -20.47 1.84
N PRO A 99 -8.37 -20.12 2.83
CA PRO A 99 -7.17 -19.34 2.55
C PRO A 99 -6.18 -20.00 1.57
N TYR A 100 -6.20 -21.33 1.49
CA TYR A 100 -5.28 -22.11 0.66
C TYR A 100 -6.02 -22.92 -0.42
N GLY A 101 -7.32 -22.68 -0.62
CA GLY A 101 -8.08 -23.32 -1.69
C GLY A 101 -7.62 -22.84 -3.07
N ASP A 102 -7.42 -23.79 -3.98
CA ASP A 102 -6.94 -23.62 -5.36
C ASP A 102 -5.45 -23.29 -5.50
N VAL A 103 -4.68 -23.50 -4.43
CA VAL A 103 -3.23 -23.31 -4.44
C VAL A 103 -2.58 -24.33 -5.39
N GLU A 104 -2.98 -25.60 -5.45
CA GLU A 104 -2.31 -26.57 -6.33
C GLU A 104 -2.60 -26.34 -7.83
N ALA A 105 -3.72 -25.71 -8.16
CA ALA A 105 -4.05 -25.31 -9.53
C ALA A 105 -3.22 -24.10 -10.01
N ASN A 106 -2.90 -23.17 -9.11
CA ASN A 106 -2.25 -21.89 -9.44
C ASN A 106 -0.75 -21.82 -9.06
N THR A 107 -0.26 -22.67 -8.14
CA THR A 107 1.14 -22.65 -7.67
C THR A 107 2.13 -23.39 -8.54
N VAL A 108 1.71 -24.01 -9.63
CA VAL A 108 2.66 -24.71 -10.50
C VAL A 108 3.71 -23.74 -11.07
N LEU A 109 3.41 -22.46 -11.36
CA LEU A 109 4.42 -21.51 -11.88
C LEU A 109 4.05 -20.01 -11.75
N THR A 110 3.72 -19.47 -10.57
CA THR A 110 3.65 -18.00 -10.40
C THR A 110 4.71 -17.48 -9.45
N TYR A 111 5.74 -16.86 -10.05
CA TYR A 111 6.80 -16.14 -9.36
C TYR A 111 6.21 -14.91 -8.66
N PRO A 112 6.55 -14.60 -7.40
CA PRO A 112 6.21 -13.31 -6.81
C PRO A 112 7.07 -12.24 -7.52
N GLY A 113 6.48 -11.55 -8.50
CA GLY A 113 7.14 -10.42 -9.16
C GLY A 113 6.78 -10.15 -10.62
N VAL A 114 5.86 -10.87 -11.27
CA VAL A 114 5.43 -10.51 -12.63
C VAL A 114 3.96 -10.13 -12.62
N ILE A 115 3.70 -8.82 -12.59
CA ILE A 115 2.42 -8.25 -13.01
C ILE A 115 2.23 -8.69 -14.47
N SER A 116 1.37 -9.68 -14.68
CA SER A 116 1.02 -10.12 -16.02
C SER A 116 -0.02 -9.15 -16.56
N ASN A 117 0.45 -8.08 -17.22
CA ASN A 117 -0.41 -7.29 -18.08
C ASN A 117 -1.05 -8.20 -19.12
N GLY A 118 -2.37 -8.05 -19.27
CA GLY A 118 -3.26 -8.97 -19.97
C GLY A 118 -2.82 -9.32 -21.40
N TYR A 119 -2.97 -10.60 -21.71
CA TYR A 119 -3.14 -11.07 -23.09
C TYR A 119 -4.46 -11.82 -23.18
N SER A 120 -5.52 -11.08 -23.45
CA SER A 120 -6.75 -11.63 -24.01
C SER A 120 -6.51 -11.90 -25.50
N HIS A 121 -6.56 -13.18 -25.87
CA HIS A 121 -6.63 -13.59 -27.26
C HIS A 121 -7.96 -13.09 -27.87
N SER A 122 -7.88 -12.14 -28.78
CA SER A 122 -8.79 -12.12 -29.93
C SER A 122 -7.95 -11.98 -31.20
N SER A 123 -8.17 -12.91 -32.12
CA SER A 123 -7.56 -12.93 -33.44
C SER A 123 -8.57 -12.36 -34.42
N HIS A 124 -8.15 -11.38 -35.22
CA HIS A 124 -8.32 -11.35 -36.68
C HIS A 124 -7.72 -10.07 -37.31
N THR A 125 -6.63 -10.29 -38.06
CA THR A 125 -6.24 -9.70 -39.36
C THR A 125 -6.07 -8.18 -39.55
N SER A 126 -4.78 -7.77 -39.65
CA SER A 126 -4.14 -6.88 -40.67
C SER A 126 -4.87 -5.58 -41.07
N ALA A 127 -4.30 -4.37 -41.00
CA ALA A 127 -3.04 -3.92 -41.62
C ALA A 127 -2.81 -2.40 -41.36
N GLU A 128 -1.54 -1.97 -41.17
CA GLU A 128 -1.00 -0.58 -41.27
C GLU A 128 -1.43 0.45 -40.21
N ARG A 129 -0.61 1.30 -39.56
CA ARG A 129 0.82 1.73 -39.57
C ARG A 129 1.02 2.53 -38.26
N SER A 130 1.79 2.08 -37.27
CA SER A 130 3.22 2.42 -37.00
C SER A 130 3.60 3.91 -36.87
N GLN A 131 3.74 4.40 -35.63
CA GLN A 131 4.89 5.23 -35.18
C GLN A 131 5.17 4.99 -33.67
N TYR A 132 5.80 3.85 -33.37
CA TYR A 132 6.64 3.67 -32.18
C TYR A 132 8.03 3.23 -32.66
N ARG A 133 9.05 4.04 -32.36
CA ARG A 133 10.48 3.76 -32.61
C ARG A 133 11.23 4.16 -31.34
N ARG A 134 11.56 3.19 -30.47
CA ARG A 134 12.87 2.52 -30.37
C ARG A 134 14.07 3.45 -30.18
N LEU A 135 14.65 3.40 -28.98
CA LEU A 135 16.08 3.15 -28.74
C LEU A 135 16.14 2.10 -27.61
N SER A 136 16.19 0.80 -27.89
CA SER A 136 17.39 -0.04 -28.16
C SER A 136 18.44 -0.02 -27.05
N MET A 137 18.39 -1.09 -26.26
CA MET A 137 19.42 -1.69 -25.43
C MET A 137 20.51 -2.33 -26.31
N GLU A 138 21.79 -2.20 -25.94
CA GLU A 138 22.93 -3.10 -26.17
C GLU A 138 24.16 -2.43 -25.53
N ARG A 139 25.08 -3.05 -24.79
CA ARG A 139 25.18 -4.35 -24.10
C ARG A 139 26.51 -4.34 -23.33
N SER A 140 26.63 -5.29 -22.39
CA SER A 140 27.83 -5.79 -21.70
C SER A 140 28.08 -5.17 -20.32
N GLY A 141 28.05 -5.91 -19.22
CA GLY A 141 27.90 -7.35 -19.00
C GLY A 141 28.24 -7.66 -17.54
N THR A 142 27.70 -8.80 -17.06
CA THR A 142 27.86 -9.45 -15.74
C THR A 142 27.18 -8.80 -14.53
N GLY A 143 26.74 -9.67 -13.61
CA GLY A 143 25.72 -9.36 -12.61
C GLY A 143 26.08 -9.76 -11.18
N ILE A 144 25.02 -9.85 -10.35
CA ILE A 144 24.97 -10.36 -8.97
C ILE A 144 25.63 -9.33 -7.99
N GLU A 145 25.01 -8.75 -6.95
CA GLU A 145 24.05 -9.26 -5.97
C GLU A 145 23.35 -8.10 -5.21
N SER A 146 22.24 -8.45 -4.55
CA SER A 146 21.34 -7.65 -3.71
C SER A 146 21.98 -6.88 -2.53
N GLY A 147 21.37 -5.74 -2.18
CA GLY A 147 21.61 -5.03 -0.92
C GLY A 147 20.55 -3.96 -0.63
N GLY A 148 19.31 -4.38 -0.35
CA GLY A 148 18.24 -3.49 0.10
C GLY A 148 18.40 -3.11 1.57
N VAL A 149 18.63 -1.83 1.84
CA VAL A 149 18.78 -1.25 3.18
C VAL A 149 17.45 -0.63 3.66
N GLY A 150 16.95 -1.24 4.73
CA GLY A 150 16.13 -0.75 5.85
C GLY A 150 15.39 0.59 5.78
N GLY A 151 14.06 0.50 5.82
CA GLY A 151 13.17 1.47 6.46
C GLY A 151 12.68 0.90 7.80
N ASN A 152 12.89 1.65 8.89
CA ASN A 152 12.50 1.30 10.26
C ASN A 152 10.98 1.37 10.42
N ILE A 153 10.36 0.23 10.75
CA ILE A 153 9.08 0.16 11.47
C ILE A 153 9.38 -0.58 12.76
N GLU A 154 9.35 0.13 13.88
CA GLU A 154 9.35 -0.46 15.21
C GLU A 154 7.96 -1.05 15.49
N GLU A 155 7.79 -2.36 15.26
CA GLU A 155 6.85 -3.19 16.01
C GLU A 155 7.56 -4.50 16.39
N GLY A 156 7.28 -4.98 17.61
CA GLY A 156 8.03 -6.03 18.31
C GLY A 156 8.11 -7.40 17.61
N PRO A 157 8.85 -8.36 18.19
CA PRO A 157 9.28 -9.57 17.51
C PRO A 157 8.10 -10.53 17.36
N VAL A 158 7.39 -10.48 16.24
CA VAL A 158 6.72 -11.66 15.72
C VAL A 158 7.84 -12.54 15.19
N ASP A 159 8.04 -13.67 15.88
CA ASP A 159 9.01 -14.72 15.59
C ASP A 159 8.69 -15.35 14.22
N SER A 160 8.93 -14.60 13.14
CA SER A 160 8.94 -15.11 11.78
C SER A 160 10.23 -15.90 11.64
N GLY A 161 10.17 -17.17 12.08
CA GLY A 161 11.23 -18.14 11.88
C GLY A 161 11.73 -18.06 10.44
N ILE A 162 13.05 -18.23 10.27
CA ILE A 162 13.78 -18.10 9.00
C ILE A 162 13.03 -18.84 7.88
N LEU A 163 12.20 -18.12 7.13
CA LEU A 163 11.46 -18.64 5.98
C LEU A 163 12.35 -18.49 4.77
N LEU A 164 12.74 -19.61 4.17
CA LEU A 164 13.37 -19.64 2.84
C LEU A 164 12.43 -18.96 1.86
N ARG A 165 12.79 -17.76 1.39
CA ARG A 165 12.06 -17.11 0.30
C ARG A 165 12.19 -18.00 -0.94
N PRO A 166 11.08 -18.30 -1.65
CA PRO A 166 11.15 -19.04 -2.89
C PRO A 166 11.81 -18.15 -3.95
N THR A 167 13.13 -18.25 -4.08
CA THR A 167 13.86 -17.70 -5.24
C THR A 167 13.97 -18.78 -6.31
N ARG A 168 14.31 -18.35 -7.53
CA ARG A 168 14.65 -19.26 -8.62
C ARG A 168 15.71 -20.30 -8.20
N GLU A 169 16.70 -19.91 -7.39
CA GLU A 169 17.70 -20.86 -6.90
C GLU A 169 17.10 -21.90 -5.95
N THR A 170 16.21 -21.50 -5.03
CA THR A 170 15.56 -22.42 -4.06
C THR A 170 14.66 -23.44 -4.77
N LEU A 171 13.97 -23.04 -5.84
CA LEU A 171 13.14 -23.93 -6.66
C LEU A 171 13.98 -24.90 -7.50
N LEU A 172 15.10 -24.45 -8.06
CA LEU A 172 16.02 -25.32 -8.81
C LEU A 172 16.70 -26.36 -7.90
N LEU A 173 17.02 -25.99 -6.66
CA LEU A 173 17.62 -26.88 -5.66
C LEU A 173 16.65 -27.94 -5.12
N THR A 174 15.35 -27.65 -5.11
CA THR A 174 14.30 -28.57 -4.61
C THR A 174 13.63 -29.37 -5.72
N GLY A 175 14.05 -29.23 -6.98
CA GLY A 175 13.41 -29.89 -8.12
C GLY A 175 12.01 -29.36 -8.43
N GLY A 176 11.72 -28.10 -8.09
CA GLY A 176 10.40 -27.47 -8.23
C GLY A 176 9.46 -27.72 -7.05
N VAL A 177 9.91 -28.37 -5.97
CA VAL A 177 9.10 -28.65 -4.79
C VAL A 177 9.20 -27.52 -3.78
N VAL A 178 8.22 -26.61 -3.76
CA VAL A 178 8.10 -25.59 -2.70
C VAL A 178 7.85 -26.30 -1.37
N PRO A 179 8.67 -26.12 -0.33
CA PRO A 179 8.39 -26.70 0.99
C PRO A 179 7.03 -26.19 1.48
N LEU A 180 6.19 -27.09 1.98
CA LEU A 180 4.81 -26.78 2.40
C LEU A 180 4.75 -25.61 3.41
N SER A 181 5.79 -25.45 4.22
CA SER A 181 5.97 -24.34 5.17
C SER A 181 6.16 -22.96 4.51
N ALA A 182 6.50 -22.89 3.23
CA ALA A 182 6.73 -21.67 2.45
C ALA A 182 5.55 -21.32 1.52
N ARG A 183 4.46 -22.11 1.49
CA ARG A 183 3.26 -21.79 0.69
C ARG A 183 2.60 -20.52 1.23
N ALA A 184 2.60 -19.44 0.46
CA ALA A 184 1.82 -18.24 0.77
C ALA A 184 0.33 -18.47 0.46
N PRO A 185 -0.59 -17.82 1.17
CA PRO A 185 -2.01 -17.79 0.79
C PRO A 185 -2.14 -17.09 -0.58
N CYS A 186 -2.40 -17.89 -1.62
CA CYS A 186 -2.53 -17.43 -3.01
C CYS A 186 -3.85 -17.94 -3.61
N SER A 187 -4.95 -17.78 -2.88
CA SER A 187 -6.28 -18.09 -3.39
C SER A 187 -6.83 -16.88 -4.15
N ASP A 188 -7.44 -17.13 -5.30
CA ASP A 188 -8.28 -16.14 -6.02
C ASP A 188 -9.60 -15.84 -5.26
N GLY A 189 -9.80 -16.48 -4.11
CA GLY A 189 -10.98 -16.39 -3.27
C GLY A 189 -12.14 -17.27 -3.76
N GLY A 190 -11.98 -18.05 -4.83
CA GLY A 190 -13.02 -18.95 -5.35
C GLY A 190 -13.54 -19.93 -4.30
N ALA A 191 -12.63 -20.52 -3.52
CA ALA A 191 -12.95 -21.38 -2.39
C ALA A 191 -13.82 -20.68 -1.32
N LEU A 192 -13.46 -19.43 -0.96
CA LEU A 192 -14.25 -18.59 -0.05
C LEU A 192 -15.64 -18.31 -0.63
N ALA A 193 -15.72 -17.94 -1.91
CA ALA A 193 -16.96 -17.63 -2.61
C ALA A 193 -17.92 -18.83 -2.62
N ASN A 194 -17.41 -20.04 -2.86
CA ASN A 194 -18.18 -21.27 -2.90
C ASN A 194 -18.74 -21.63 -1.51
N LEU A 195 -17.90 -21.58 -0.46
CA LEU A 195 -18.34 -21.87 0.90
C LEU A 195 -19.36 -20.83 1.40
N LEU A 196 -19.16 -19.54 1.11
CA LEU A 196 -20.11 -18.48 1.45
C LEU A 196 -21.45 -18.67 0.76
N ASN A 197 -21.47 -19.01 -0.53
CA ASN A 197 -22.71 -19.27 -1.27
C ASN A 197 -23.47 -20.48 -0.72
N ALA A 198 -22.75 -21.54 -0.36
CA ALA A 198 -23.33 -22.71 0.25
C ALA A 198 -23.93 -22.40 1.63
N PHE A 199 -23.22 -21.63 2.46
CA PHE A 199 -23.73 -21.14 3.74
C PHE A 199 -25.01 -20.32 3.56
N CYS A 200 -24.99 -19.32 2.66
CA CYS A 200 -26.17 -18.46 2.43
C CYS A 200 -27.38 -19.28 1.95
N SER A 201 -27.16 -20.25 1.06
CA SER A 201 -28.24 -21.11 0.55
C SER A 201 -28.82 -22.01 1.64
N SER A 202 -27.98 -22.54 2.54
CA SER A 202 -28.43 -23.31 3.69
C SER A 202 -29.26 -22.45 4.66
N TYR A 203 -28.77 -21.25 4.96
CA TYR A 203 -29.44 -20.31 5.84
C TYR A 203 -30.82 -19.91 5.30
N GLU A 204 -30.90 -19.58 4.02
CA GLU A 204 -32.17 -19.24 3.35
C GLU A 204 -33.17 -20.41 3.35
N ALA A 205 -32.70 -21.66 3.24
CA ALA A 205 -33.55 -22.85 3.27
C ALA A 205 -34.07 -23.21 4.68
N SER A 206 -33.39 -22.78 5.74
CA SER A 206 -33.71 -23.12 7.14
C SER A 206 -34.93 -22.38 7.74
N SER A 207 -35.73 -21.70 6.93
CA SER A 207 -36.76 -20.72 7.35
C SER A 207 -38.00 -21.30 8.06
N SER A 208 -37.99 -22.56 8.53
CA SER A 208 -39.22 -23.24 8.97
C SER A 208 -39.18 -24.08 10.24
N ASP A 209 -38.22 -23.95 11.17
CA ASP A 209 -38.41 -24.22 12.63
C ASP A 209 -37.11 -24.27 13.48
N GLU A 210 -35.92 -24.36 12.87
CA GLU A 210 -34.62 -24.25 13.58
C GLU A 210 -33.78 -23.11 12.99
N SER A 211 -34.10 -21.87 13.38
CA SER A 211 -33.37 -20.70 12.88
C SER A 211 -31.91 -20.75 13.34
N ILE A 212 -30.96 -20.72 12.39
CA ILE A 212 -29.54 -20.50 12.66
C ILE A 212 -29.40 -19.22 13.51
N SER A 213 -28.77 -19.34 14.68
CA SER A 213 -28.63 -18.22 15.63
C SER A 213 -27.73 -17.11 15.10
N LEU A 214 -27.94 -15.88 15.56
CA LEU A 214 -27.08 -14.73 15.24
C LEU A 214 -25.62 -14.97 15.63
N SER A 215 -25.37 -15.75 16.68
CA SER A 215 -24.01 -16.15 17.08
C SER A 215 -23.27 -16.90 15.98
N VAL A 216 -23.96 -17.76 15.23
CA VAL A 216 -23.36 -18.53 14.13
C VAL A 216 -23.03 -17.61 12.95
N VAL A 217 -23.91 -16.66 12.65
CA VAL A 217 -23.65 -15.65 11.61
C VAL A 217 -22.42 -14.82 11.98
N LYS A 218 -22.27 -14.45 13.26
CA LYS A 218 -21.08 -13.75 13.78
C LYS A 218 -19.82 -14.63 13.68
N ASP A 219 -19.88 -15.91 14.05
CA ASP A 219 -18.73 -16.81 13.92
C ASP A 219 -18.29 -16.97 12.45
N VAL A 220 -19.24 -17.04 11.53
CA VAL A 220 -18.98 -17.09 10.08
C VAL A 220 -18.41 -15.76 9.59
N MET A 221 -18.94 -14.62 10.04
CA MET A 221 -18.43 -13.29 9.75
C MET A 221 -16.96 -13.16 10.16
N ASP A 222 -16.61 -13.56 11.38
CA ASP A 222 -15.24 -13.53 11.90
C ASP A 222 -14.31 -14.43 11.08
N ALA A 223 -14.78 -15.62 10.67
CA ALA A 223 -14.04 -16.53 9.82
C ALA A 223 -13.80 -15.95 8.40
N VAL A 224 -14.80 -15.29 7.82
CA VAL A 224 -14.69 -14.61 6.51
C VAL A 224 -13.68 -13.47 6.60
N VAL A 225 -13.78 -12.61 7.61
CA VAL A 225 -12.86 -11.49 7.83
C VAL A 225 -11.43 -11.99 8.05
N SER A 226 -11.25 -13.05 8.84
CA SER A 226 -9.94 -13.68 9.06
C SER A 226 -9.35 -14.24 7.76
N THR A 227 -10.18 -14.92 6.96
CA THR A 227 -9.77 -15.46 5.66
C THR A 227 -9.38 -14.36 4.68
N LEU A 228 -10.24 -13.33 4.55
CA LEU A 228 -9.96 -12.17 3.69
C LEU A 228 -8.66 -11.48 4.08
N ARG A 229 -8.34 -11.38 5.39
CA ARG A 229 -7.06 -10.81 5.85
C ARG A 229 -5.85 -11.59 5.36
N LEU A 230 -5.96 -12.90 5.22
CA LEU A 230 -4.88 -13.75 4.70
C LEU A 230 -4.74 -13.65 3.19
N ILE A 231 -5.85 -13.53 2.45
CA ILE A 231 -5.86 -13.52 0.97
C ILE A 231 -5.90 -12.12 0.35
N ALA A 232 -6.07 -11.05 1.15
CA ALA A 232 -6.14 -9.67 0.68
C ALA A 232 -5.02 -9.25 -0.31
N PRO A 233 -3.76 -9.70 -0.14
CA PRO A 233 -2.69 -9.35 -1.09
C PRO A 233 -2.80 -10.02 -2.46
N THR A 234 -3.58 -11.11 -2.59
CA THR A 234 -3.64 -11.95 -3.78
C THR A 234 -5.02 -11.96 -4.45
N VAL A 235 -6.07 -11.61 -3.72
CA VAL A 235 -7.44 -11.55 -4.24
C VAL A 235 -7.64 -10.31 -5.12
N VAL A 236 -8.14 -10.52 -6.34
CA VAL A 236 -8.55 -9.44 -7.24
C VAL A 236 -10.07 -9.34 -7.20
N LEU A 237 -10.57 -8.28 -6.58
CA LEU A 237 -12.00 -8.04 -6.44
C LEU A 237 -12.47 -7.05 -7.50
N THR A 238 -13.28 -7.54 -8.43
CA THR A 238 -14.04 -6.73 -9.38
C THR A 238 -15.53 -6.81 -9.06
N GLU A 239 -16.34 -5.92 -9.64
CA GLU A 239 -17.81 -5.95 -9.54
C GLU A 239 -18.39 -7.32 -9.94
N SER A 240 -17.79 -7.97 -10.95
CA SER A 240 -18.25 -9.24 -11.49
C SER A 240 -17.62 -10.48 -10.84
N SER A 241 -16.65 -10.30 -9.94
CA SER A 241 -15.94 -11.42 -9.32
C SER A 241 -16.89 -12.28 -8.46
N SER A 242 -16.64 -13.58 -8.43
CA SER A 242 -17.43 -14.54 -7.64
C SER A 242 -17.39 -14.18 -6.14
N VAL A 243 -16.23 -13.75 -5.65
CA VAL A 243 -16.02 -13.34 -4.26
C VAL A 243 -16.87 -12.12 -3.93
N THR A 244 -16.84 -11.06 -4.75
CA THR A 244 -17.69 -9.88 -4.54
C THR A 244 -19.17 -10.27 -4.47
N ARG A 245 -19.67 -11.07 -5.43
CA ARG A 245 -21.07 -11.51 -5.43
C ARG A 245 -21.44 -12.35 -4.20
N SER A 246 -20.55 -13.25 -3.76
CA SER A 246 -20.75 -14.04 -2.55
C SER A 246 -20.75 -13.17 -1.29
N LEU A 247 -19.87 -12.15 -1.23
CA LEU A 247 -19.84 -11.19 -0.13
C LEU A 247 -21.10 -10.33 -0.11
N LEU A 248 -21.59 -9.85 -1.26
CA LEU A 248 -22.85 -9.12 -1.36
C LEU A 248 -24.02 -9.96 -0.84
N ARG A 249 -24.14 -11.22 -1.30
CA ARG A 249 -25.19 -12.13 -0.83
C ARG A 249 -25.10 -12.41 0.68
N PHE A 250 -23.89 -12.59 1.21
CA PHE A 250 -23.69 -12.73 2.65
C PHE A 250 -24.08 -11.46 3.40
N PHE A 251 -23.73 -10.29 2.87
CA PHE A 251 -24.11 -9.00 3.45
C PHE A 251 -25.63 -8.81 3.46
N GLN A 252 -26.33 -9.21 2.39
CA GLN A 252 -27.80 -9.23 2.32
C GLN A 252 -28.44 -10.14 3.38
N LEU A 253 -27.81 -11.28 3.67
CA LEU A 253 -28.25 -12.19 4.73
C LEU A 253 -28.07 -11.55 6.11
N VAL A 254 -26.92 -10.93 6.37
CA VAL A 254 -26.63 -10.25 7.65
C VAL A 254 -27.56 -9.05 7.85
N PHE A 255 -27.87 -8.32 6.79
CA PHE A 255 -28.69 -7.09 6.83
C PHE A 255 -30.20 -7.34 6.68
N ARG A 256 -30.65 -8.59 6.55
CA ARG A 256 -32.03 -8.91 6.14
C ARG A 256 -33.08 -8.28 7.07
N PRO A 257 -34.06 -7.51 6.56
CA PRO A 257 -35.12 -6.96 7.38
C PRO A 257 -36.04 -8.08 7.90
N GLY A 258 -36.15 -8.20 9.23
CA GLY A 258 -37.10 -9.09 9.90
C GLY A 258 -38.55 -8.79 9.50
N LYS A 259 -39.39 -9.82 9.37
CA LYS A 259 -40.78 -9.69 8.88
C LYS A 259 -41.82 -9.50 10.00
N GLN A 260 -41.43 -9.59 11.27
CA GLN A 260 -42.39 -9.52 12.40
C GLN A 260 -41.98 -8.51 13.48
N GLU A 261 -42.97 -7.82 14.07
CA GLU A 261 -42.81 -6.78 15.11
C GLU A 261 -42.15 -7.29 16.42
N LYS A 262 -42.18 -8.60 16.70
CA LYS A 262 -41.45 -9.19 17.85
C LYS A 262 -39.94 -9.34 17.60
N GLU A 263 -39.44 -8.93 16.44
CA GLU A 263 -38.04 -9.05 16.00
C GLU A 263 -37.28 -7.72 16.00
N GLU A 264 -37.82 -6.62 16.54
CA GLU A 264 -37.14 -5.31 16.49
C GLU A 264 -35.77 -5.30 17.18
N GLU A 265 -35.62 -5.95 18.33
CA GLU A 265 -34.31 -6.09 19.00
C GLU A 265 -33.34 -6.91 18.16
N LYS A 266 -33.80 -8.03 17.57
CA LYS A 266 -33.00 -8.86 16.67
C LYS A 266 -32.60 -8.11 15.40
N LYS A 267 -33.49 -7.28 14.87
CA LYS A 267 -33.24 -6.41 13.71
C LYS A 267 -32.14 -5.40 14.02
N LYS A 268 -32.18 -4.76 15.20
CA LYS A 268 -31.10 -3.86 15.66
C LYS A 268 -29.77 -4.58 15.82
N GLU A 269 -29.77 -5.79 16.38
CA GLU A 269 -28.55 -6.62 16.48
C GLU A 269 -27.99 -7.00 15.11
N GLN A 270 -28.85 -7.38 14.15
CA GLN A 270 -28.44 -7.67 12.77
C GLN A 270 -27.86 -6.45 12.05
N GLN A 271 -28.48 -5.28 12.20
CA GLN A 271 -27.95 -4.03 11.65
C GLN A 271 -26.57 -3.70 12.23
N LYS A 272 -26.38 -3.88 13.54
CA LYS A 272 -25.06 -3.71 14.19
C LYS A 272 -24.03 -4.70 13.66
N LEU A 273 -24.42 -5.96 13.41
CA LEU A 273 -23.51 -6.94 12.80
C LEU A 273 -23.14 -6.56 11.37
N ALA A 274 -24.06 -5.99 10.59
CA ALA A 274 -23.76 -5.48 9.25
C ALA A 274 -22.78 -4.29 9.29
N GLU A 275 -22.95 -3.39 10.26
CA GLU A 275 -22.02 -2.29 10.51
C GLU A 275 -20.62 -2.81 10.92
N GLU A 276 -20.56 -3.79 11.83
CA GLU A 276 -19.31 -4.46 12.25
C GLU A 276 -18.61 -5.10 11.03
N LEU A 277 -19.36 -5.81 10.18
CA LEU A 277 -18.85 -6.40 8.95
C LEU A 277 -18.32 -5.32 7.98
N ALA A 278 -19.04 -4.21 7.77
CA ALA A 278 -18.59 -3.12 6.90
C ALA A 278 -17.26 -2.52 7.39
N ILE A 279 -17.15 -2.23 8.69
CA ILE A 279 -15.91 -1.73 9.31
C ILE A 279 -14.76 -2.72 9.09
N HIS A 280 -15.00 -4.01 9.29
CA HIS A 280 -13.98 -5.03 9.08
C HIS A 280 -13.57 -5.17 7.61
N LEU A 281 -14.50 -5.10 6.67
CA LEU A 281 -14.20 -5.16 5.24
C LEU A 281 -13.32 -3.98 4.81
N ILE A 282 -13.62 -2.76 5.26
CA ILE A 282 -12.82 -1.57 4.94
C ILE A 282 -11.40 -1.71 5.51
N LYS A 283 -11.26 -2.21 6.74
CA LYS A 283 -9.95 -2.42 7.37
C LYS A 283 -9.12 -3.53 6.73
N VAL A 284 -9.76 -4.61 6.27
CA VAL A 284 -9.09 -5.79 5.71
C VAL A 284 -8.77 -5.63 4.23
N LEU A 285 -9.59 -4.88 3.50
CA LEU A 285 -9.41 -4.59 2.08
C LEU A 285 -9.20 -3.08 1.85
N PRO A 286 -8.13 -2.48 2.43
CA PRO A 286 -7.89 -1.05 2.34
C PRO A 286 -7.37 -0.63 0.95
N ILE A 287 -6.73 -1.56 0.23
CA ILE A 287 -6.13 -1.29 -1.08
C ILE A 287 -7.20 -0.71 -2.00
N ASN A 288 -7.00 0.54 -2.43
CA ASN A 288 -7.91 1.28 -3.28
C ASN A 288 -9.38 1.23 -2.82
N ALA A 289 -9.64 1.27 -1.51
CA ALA A 289 -10.96 1.24 -0.89
C ALA A 289 -11.88 0.07 -1.34
N VAL A 290 -11.33 -1.10 -1.73
CA VAL A 290 -12.13 -2.23 -2.21
C VAL A 290 -13.24 -2.61 -1.22
N GLY A 291 -12.94 -2.69 0.07
CA GLY A 291 -13.95 -3.01 1.10
C GLY A 291 -15.12 -2.03 1.10
N ALA A 292 -14.84 -0.72 1.01
CA ALA A 292 -15.86 0.32 0.96
C ALA A 292 -16.70 0.24 -0.33
N ARG A 293 -16.09 -0.07 -1.47
CA ARG A 293 -16.78 -0.23 -2.75
C ARG A 293 -17.78 -1.38 -2.75
N VAL A 294 -17.44 -2.50 -2.11
CA VAL A 294 -18.38 -3.63 -1.92
C VAL A 294 -19.60 -3.19 -1.11
N VAL A 295 -19.41 -2.40 -0.05
CA VAL A 295 -20.52 -1.89 0.77
C VAL A 295 -21.40 -0.90 0.00
N ILE A 296 -20.81 0.01 -0.80
CA ILE A 296 -21.58 0.92 -1.66
C ILE A 296 -22.37 0.16 -2.72
N LEU A 297 -21.78 -0.85 -3.35
CA LEU A 297 -22.48 -1.71 -4.30
C LEU A 297 -23.66 -2.43 -3.63
N PHE A 298 -23.47 -2.96 -2.42
CA PHE A 298 -24.56 -3.53 -1.62
C PHE A 298 -25.69 -2.52 -1.37
N LEU A 299 -25.37 -1.30 -0.93
CA LEU A 299 -26.35 -0.26 -0.65
C LEU A 299 -27.15 0.13 -1.90
N ALA A 300 -26.47 0.25 -3.05
CA ALA A 300 -27.12 0.52 -4.33
C ALA A 300 -28.06 -0.62 -4.75
N GLU A 301 -27.64 -1.88 -4.64
CA GLU A 301 -28.48 -3.04 -4.95
C GLU A 301 -29.68 -3.18 -4.02
N GLN A 302 -29.50 -2.89 -2.72
CA GLN A 302 -30.59 -2.88 -1.74
C GLN A 302 -31.63 -1.84 -2.08
N HIS A 303 -31.21 -0.60 -2.33
CA HIS A 303 -32.15 0.46 -2.67
C HIS A 303 -32.89 0.18 -3.99
N LYS A 304 -32.19 -0.38 -4.98
CA LYS A 304 -32.82 -0.82 -6.23
C LYS A 304 -33.86 -1.93 -6.03
N SER A 305 -33.62 -2.83 -5.08
CA SER A 305 -34.54 -3.92 -4.75
C SER A 305 -35.72 -3.46 -3.89
N PHE A 306 -35.51 -2.45 -3.05
CA PHE A 306 -36.49 -1.90 -2.10
C PHE A 306 -36.50 -0.36 -2.15
N PRO A 307 -37.04 0.26 -3.22
CA PRO A 307 -37.00 1.72 -3.40
C PRO A 307 -37.87 2.49 -2.39
N ASP A 308 -38.85 1.80 -1.79
CA ASP A 308 -39.74 2.38 -0.79
C ASP A 308 -39.13 2.39 0.63
N ASP A 309 -38.07 1.61 0.86
CA ASP A 309 -37.39 1.55 2.14
C ASP A 309 -36.38 2.70 2.29
N MET A 310 -36.25 3.21 3.52
CA MET A 310 -35.20 4.18 3.86
C MET A 310 -33.83 3.50 3.85
N ILE A 311 -32.82 4.16 3.29
CA ILE A 311 -31.46 3.64 3.28
C ILE A 311 -30.84 3.68 4.69
N HIS A 312 -29.97 2.73 4.99
CA HIS A 312 -29.31 2.64 6.30
C HIS A 312 -28.13 3.60 6.40
N LEU A 313 -28.40 4.79 6.91
CA LEU A 313 -27.43 5.90 7.01
C LEU A 313 -26.11 5.55 7.72
N PRO A 314 -26.07 4.75 8.80
CA PRO A 314 -24.79 4.36 9.42
C PRO A 314 -23.87 3.59 8.47
N LEU A 315 -24.41 2.69 7.65
CA LEU A 315 -23.61 1.96 6.65
C LEU A 315 -23.14 2.88 5.53
N VAL A 316 -23.97 3.85 5.13
CA VAL A 316 -23.57 4.90 4.18
C VAL A 316 -22.37 5.66 4.75
N ARG A 317 -22.45 6.15 5.99
CA ARG A 317 -21.36 6.90 6.66
C ARG A 317 -20.05 6.10 6.68
N ILE A 318 -20.12 4.83 7.09
CA ILE A 318 -18.95 3.92 7.13
C ILE A 318 -18.33 3.76 5.74
N ALA A 319 -19.15 3.44 4.73
CA ALA A 319 -18.67 3.16 3.38
C ALA A 319 -18.11 4.40 2.68
N VAL A 320 -18.81 5.53 2.78
CA VAL A 320 -18.42 6.81 2.17
C VAL A 320 -17.12 7.34 2.79
N LYS A 321 -16.98 7.27 4.12
CA LYS A 321 -15.71 7.59 4.80
C LYS A 321 -14.58 6.69 4.31
N GLY A 322 -14.83 5.38 4.20
CA GLY A 322 -13.85 4.43 3.67
C GLY A 322 -13.42 4.72 2.23
N LEU A 323 -14.34 5.14 1.36
CA LEU A 323 -14.05 5.56 -0.01
C LEU A 323 -13.19 6.82 -0.05
N TRP A 324 -13.63 7.86 0.66
CA TRP A 324 -12.92 9.14 0.67
C TRP A 324 -11.47 8.99 1.11
N LEU A 325 -11.21 8.16 2.13
CA LEU A 325 -9.88 7.98 2.71
C LEU A 325 -8.96 7.05 1.90
N ASN A 326 -9.48 5.98 1.31
CA ASN A 326 -8.64 4.91 0.77
C ASN A 326 -8.71 4.77 -0.77
N TYR A 327 -9.52 5.58 -1.47
CA TYR A 327 -9.63 5.50 -2.93
C TYR A 327 -8.55 6.38 -3.58
N GLU A 328 -7.61 5.74 -4.28
CA GLU A 328 -6.38 6.39 -4.76
C GLU A 328 -6.25 6.36 -6.29
N SER A 329 -6.76 5.32 -6.95
CA SER A 329 -6.56 5.12 -8.39
C SER A 329 -7.77 4.47 -9.06
N VAL A 330 -7.89 4.66 -10.37
CA VAL A 330 -8.94 4.01 -11.17
C VAL A 330 -8.52 2.57 -11.48
N ASP A 331 -9.45 1.64 -11.29
CA ASP A 331 -9.30 0.23 -11.65
C ASP A 331 -10.60 -0.29 -12.29
N ASP A 332 -10.65 -1.60 -12.57
CA ASP A 332 -11.80 -2.27 -13.22
C ASP A 332 -13.08 -2.30 -12.37
N PHE A 333 -13.06 -1.78 -11.13
CA PHE A 333 -14.21 -1.72 -10.23
C PHE A 333 -14.62 -0.26 -10.00
N SER A 334 -15.26 0.33 -11.01
CA SER A 334 -15.84 1.68 -10.92
C SER A 334 -17.00 1.72 -9.93
N CYS A 335 -16.93 2.66 -8.99
CA CYS A 335 -17.94 2.87 -7.94
C CYS A 335 -18.71 4.19 -8.11
N LEU A 336 -18.39 5.04 -9.11
CA LEU A 336 -18.98 6.38 -9.20
C LEU A 336 -20.49 6.33 -9.44
N GLN A 337 -20.96 5.49 -10.37
CA GLN A 337 -22.40 5.33 -10.63
C GLN A 337 -23.14 4.78 -9.41
N HIS A 338 -22.53 3.82 -8.70
CA HIS A 338 -23.10 3.25 -7.48
C HIS A 338 -23.18 4.29 -6.36
N LEU A 339 -22.16 5.13 -6.20
CA LEU A 339 -22.15 6.20 -5.21
C LEU A 339 -23.18 7.29 -5.53
N GLN A 340 -23.35 7.66 -6.80
CA GLN A 340 -24.40 8.58 -7.25
C GLN A 340 -25.79 8.04 -6.92
N GLN A 341 -26.07 6.76 -7.20
CA GLN A 341 -27.33 6.11 -6.83
C GLN A 341 -27.56 6.11 -5.31
N VAL A 342 -26.51 5.86 -4.51
CA VAL A 342 -26.59 5.93 -3.05
C VAL A 342 -26.84 7.36 -2.58
N ASN A 343 -26.23 8.37 -3.21
CA ASN A 343 -26.47 9.78 -2.89
C ASN A 343 -27.94 10.17 -3.13
N ASP A 344 -28.50 9.82 -4.28
CA ASP A 344 -29.91 10.07 -4.59
C ASP A 344 -30.85 9.36 -3.58
N ALA A 345 -30.50 8.13 -3.20
CA ALA A 345 -31.24 7.36 -2.20
C ALA A 345 -31.19 7.99 -0.80
N VAL A 346 -30.05 8.58 -0.42
CA VAL A 346 -29.89 9.31 0.84
C VAL A 346 -30.74 10.58 0.82
N ASP A 347 -30.74 11.35 -0.26
CA ASP A 347 -31.59 12.54 -0.39
C ASP A 347 -33.07 12.21 -0.24
N VAL A 348 -33.55 11.13 -0.90
CA VAL A 348 -34.92 10.63 -0.73
C VAL A 348 -35.19 10.21 0.72
N THR A 349 -34.22 9.57 1.37
CA THR A 349 -34.35 9.10 2.76
C THR A 349 -34.44 10.27 3.73
N LEU A 350 -33.59 11.29 3.58
CA LEU A 350 -33.62 12.51 4.40
C LEU A 350 -34.92 13.28 4.19
N GLN A 351 -35.39 13.40 2.95
CA GLN A 351 -36.67 14.04 2.64
C GLN A 351 -37.85 13.28 3.26
N ARG A 352 -37.87 11.94 3.17
CA ARG A 352 -38.90 11.11 3.81
C ARG A 352 -38.87 11.26 5.32
N ASN A 353 -37.68 11.29 5.93
CA ASN A 353 -37.50 11.48 7.37
C ASN A 353 -38.02 12.85 7.84
N ALA A 354 -37.75 13.93 7.09
CA ALA A 354 -38.29 15.25 7.38
C ALA A 354 -39.83 15.27 7.30
N ASN A 355 -40.40 14.62 6.27
CA ASN A 355 -41.85 14.53 6.08
C ASN A 355 -42.56 13.64 7.13
N SER A 356 -41.87 12.65 7.69
CA SER A 356 -42.40 11.75 8.73
C SER A 356 -42.24 12.28 10.15
N GLY A 357 -41.79 13.53 10.33
CA GLY A 357 -41.58 14.11 11.65
C GLY A 357 -40.33 13.59 12.37
N ASN A 358 -39.26 13.34 11.61
CA ASN A 358 -37.97 12.85 12.09
C ASN A 358 -38.04 11.47 12.77
N SER A 359 -38.61 10.48 12.07
CA SER A 359 -38.71 9.11 12.57
C SER A 359 -37.36 8.44 12.88
N LEU A 360 -36.28 8.90 12.23
CA LEU A 360 -34.92 8.41 12.45
C LEU A 360 -34.23 9.08 13.65
N GLY A 361 -34.82 10.15 14.20
CA GLY A 361 -34.23 10.89 15.32
C GLY A 361 -32.89 11.55 14.99
N LEU A 362 -32.68 11.92 13.72
CA LEU A 362 -31.45 12.56 13.26
C LEU A 362 -31.40 14.02 13.71
N GLU A 363 -30.24 14.45 14.20
CA GLU A 363 -29.97 15.86 14.44
C GLU A 363 -29.57 16.55 13.13
N GLU A 364 -29.77 17.87 13.04
CA GLU A 364 -29.36 18.65 11.86
C GLU A 364 -27.85 18.54 11.58
N ALA A 365 -27.05 18.41 12.64
CA ALA A 365 -25.61 18.20 12.55
C ALA A 365 -25.28 16.87 11.85
N ASP A 366 -25.91 15.76 12.27
CA ASP A 366 -25.70 14.44 11.67
C ASP A 366 -26.09 14.41 10.18
N GLU A 367 -27.18 15.08 9.83
CA GLU A 367 -27.60 15.21 8.44
C GLU A 367 -26.57 15.98 7.60
N SER A 368 -26.05 17.09 8.15
CA SER A 368 -25.03 17.89 7.48
C SER A 368 -23.71 17.13 7.31
N ASP A 369 -23.32 16.32 8.31
CA ASP A 369 -22.11 15.51 8.29
C ASP A 369 -22.17 14.41 7.23
N ILE A 370 -23.31 13.71 7.12
CA ILE A 370 -23.51 12.67 6.10
C ILE A 370 -23.44 13.27 4.69
N ARG A 371 -24.10 14.42 4.47
CA ARG A 371 -24.07 15.13 3.17
C ARG A 371 -22.67 15.60 2.81
N LEU A 372 -21.91 16.12 3.78
CA LEU A 372 -20.52 16.52 3.58
C LEU A 372 -19.65 15.31 3.20
N LEU A 373 -19.76 14.20 3.93
CA LEU A 373 -19.00 12.98 3.63
C LEU A 373 -19.31 12.45 2.23
N LEU A 374 -20.60 12.39 1.85
CA LEU A 374 -21.03 11.97 0.51
C LEU A 374 -20.42 12.85 -0.57
N SER A 375 -20.45 14.16 -0.37
CA SER A 375 -19.89 15.14 -1.29
C SER A 375 -18.37 14.98 -1.43
N LEU A 376 -17.65 14.75 -0.32
CA LEU A 376 -16.21 14.49 -0.34
C LEU A 376 -15.86 13.20 -1.10
N ALA A 377 -16.59 12.11 -0.86
CA ALA A 377 -16.36 10.87 -1.58
C ALA A 377 -16.72 11.01 -3.08
N LEU A 378 -17.79 11.73 -3.42
CA LEU A 378 -18.17 12.01 -4.80
C LEU A 378 -17.10 12.84 -5.50
N LEU A 379 -16.63 13.93 -4.90
CA LEU A 379 -15.54 14.75 -5.44
C LEU A 379 -14.28 13.92 -5.65
N ARG A 380 -13.91 13.06 -4.69
CA ARG A 380 -12.77 12.16 -4.80
C ARG A 380 -12.89 11.21 -6.00
N LEU A 381 -14.04 10.54 -6.13
CA LEU A 381 -14.27 9.59 -7.22
C LEU A 381 -14.37 10.29 -8.58
N MET A 382 -15.07 11.42 -8.66
CA MET A 382 -15.17 12.22 -9.89
C MET A 382 -13.80 12.71 -10.34
N ARG A 383 -12.95 13.19 -9.43
CA ARG A 383 -11.59 13.64 -9.78
C ARG A 383 -10.75 12.52 -10.34
N LEU A 384 -10.78 11.35 -9.69
CA LEU A 384 -9.94 10.22 -10.10
C LEU A 384 -10.45 9.56 -11.39
N GLN A 385 -11.77 9.50 -11.61
CA GLN A 385 -12.37 8.83 -12.77
C GLN A 385 -12.65 9.74 -13.96
N ALA A 386 -12.55 11.07 -13.83
CA ALA A 386 -12.81 11.98 -14.94
C ALA A 386 -11.78 11.81 -16.07
N ASP A 387 -12.26 11.91 -17.31
CA ASP A 387 -11.41 11.87 -18.52
C ASP A 387 -10.40 13.03 -18.55
N SER A 388 -10.72 14.14 -17.88
CA SER A 388 -9.82 15.28 -17.69
C SER A 388 -10.19 16.10 -16.43
N PRO A 389 -9.21 16.80 -15.81
CA PRO A 389 -9.46 17.70 -14.69
C PRO A 389 -10.43 18.85 -14.98
N ASP A 390 -10.54 19.31 -16.23
CA ASP A 390 -11.48 20.38 -16.62
C ASP A 390 -12.95 19.90 -16.56
N ILE A 391 -13.20 18.68 -17.05
CA ILE A 391 -14.52 18.04 -16.91
C ILE A 391 -14.88 17.89 -15.42
N PHE A 392 -13.93 17.43 -14.61
CA PHE A 392 -14.13 17.33 -13.17
C PHE A 392 -14.50 18.68 -12.55
N LEU A 393 -13.74 19.74 -12.79
CA LEU A 393 -13.97 21.04 -12.16
C LEU A 393 -15.32 21.63 -12.56
N ARG A 394 -15.74 21.46 -13.82
CA ARG A 394 -17.06 21.87 -14.28
C ARG A 394 -18.18 21.11 -13.57
N ASP A 395 -18.04 19.79 -13.48
CA ASP A 395 -19.06 18.92 -12.90
C ASP A 395 -19.08 19.01 -11.36
N ALA A 396 -17.97 19.42 -10.73
CA ALA A 396 -17.85 19.62 -9.29
C ALA A 396 -18.59 20.88 -8.78
N VAL A 397 -18.85 21.88 -9.63
CA VAL A 397 -19.53 23.14 -9.24
C VAL A 397 -20.85 22.88 -8.53
N ASP A 398 -21.68 21.98 -9.09
CA ASP A 398 -23.00 21.66 -8.54
C ASP A 398 -22.92 21.05 -7.13
N ILE A 399 -21.83 20.33 -6.82
CA ILE A 399 -21.59 19.74 -5.50
C ILE A 399 -21.09 20.81 -4.53
N VAL A 400 -20.12 21.61 -4.97
CA VAL A 400 -19.50 22.67 -4.15
C VAL A 400 -20.52 23.72 -3.74
N ASP A 401 -21.41 24.15 -4.65
CA ASP A 401 -22.45 25.14 -4.37
C ASP A 401 -23.46 24.69 -3.30
N ARG A 402 -23.57 23.37 -3.07
CA ARG A 402 -24.48 22.77 -2.08
C ARG A 402 -23.79 22.42 -0.77
N CYS A 403 -22.46 22.49 -0.73
CA CYS A 403 -21.67 22.10 0.43
C CYS A 403 -21.22 23.31 1.25
N PRO A 404 -21.18 23.21 2.59
CA PRO A 404 -20.47 24.21 3.39
C PRO A 404 -18.99 24.19 3.03
N VAL A 405 -18.36 25.37 3.03
CA VAL A 405 -16.93 25.50 2.74
C VAL A 405 -16.14 24.74 3.81
N ASN A 406 -15.39 23.72 3.37
CA ASN A 406 -14.60 22.84 4.23
C ASN A 406 -13.21 22.63 3.63
N LEU A 407 -12.18 22.54 4.49
CA LEU A 407 -10.79 22.30 4.11
C LEU A 407 -10.64 21.10 3.18
N SER A 408 -11.37 20.01 3.42
CA SER A 408 -11.29 18.79 2.63
C SER A 408 -11.90 18.94 1.23
N VAL A 409 -12.93 19.78 1.08
CA VAL A 409 -13.51 20.11 -0.23
C VAL A 409 -12.51 20.95 -1.03
N GLU A 410 -11.94 21.99 -0.42
CA GLU A 410 -10.91 22.82 -1.05
C GLU A 410 -9.68 22.00 -1.44
N TYR A 411 -9.28 21.02 -0.64
CA TYR A 411 -8.20 20.10 -0.97
C TYR A 411 -8.46 19.30 -2.25
N GLU A 412 -9.63 18.68 -2.39
CA GLU A 412 -9.95 17.90 -3.61
C GLU A 412 -10.02 18.80 -4.86
N LEU A 413 -10.53 20.02 -4.73
CA LEU A 413 -10.52 21.01 -5.82
C LEU A 413 -9.09 21.43 -6.19
N LEU A 414 -8.26 21.73 -5.19
CA LEU A 414 -6.87 22.12 -5.38
C LEU A 414 -6.08 21.01 -6.07
N ALA A 415 -6.28 19.75 -5.66
CA ALA A 415 -5.63 18.61 -6.28
C ALA A 415 -5.93 18.51 -7.78
N ALA A 416 -7.18 18.78 -8.20
CA ALA A 416 -7.53 18.82 -9.63
C ALA A 416 -6.96 20.04 -10.35
N LYS A 417 -6.96 21.22 -9.72
CA LYS A 417 -6.36 22.44 -10.29
C LYS A 417 -4.86 22.27 -10.55
N VAL A 418 -4.15 21.54 -9.70
CA VAL A 418 -2.73 21.22 -9.93
C VAL A 418 -2.58 20.33 -11.17
N GLN A 419 -3.45 19.34 -11.37
CA GLN A 419 -3.44 18.48 -12.56
C GLN A 419 -3.75 19.25 -13.86
N LEU A 420 -4.47 20.38 -13.80
CA LEU A 420 -4.65 21.24 -14.98
C LEU A 420 -3.34 21.83 -15.50
N LEU A 421 -2.34 22.06 -14.63
CA LEU A 421 -1.06 22.62 -15.05
C LEU A 421 -0.36 21.71 -16.06
N ASP A 422 -0.51 20.40 -15.93
CA ASP A 422 0.07 19.43 -16.85
C ASP A 422 -0.57 19.52 -18.25
N LEU A 423 -1.85 19.91 -18.34
CA LEU A 423 -2.56 20.08 -19.61
C LEU A 423 -2.27 21.41 -20.31
N PHE A 424 -2.01 22.47 -19.54
CA PHE A 424 -1.83 23.84 -20.04
C PHE A 424 -0.39 24.34 -19.93
N ILE A 425 0.59 23.44 -19.83
CA ILE A 425 2.00 23.82 -19.65
C ILE A 425 2.54 24.67 -20.80
N ASP A 426 2.02 24.47 -22.01
CA ASP A 426 2.41 25.19 -23.23
C ASP A 426 1.68 26.53 -23.41
N ASP A 427 0.63 26.80 -22.61
CA ASP A 427 -0.13 28.04 -22.65
C ASP A 427 0.21 28.94 -21.43
N PRO A 428 1.03 29.99 -21.62
CA PRO A 428 1.46 30.85 -20.53
C PRO A 428 0.34 31.69 -19.90
N GLU A 429 -0.74 32.00 -20.63
CA GLU A 429 -1.85 32.80 -20.09
C GLU A 429 -2.73 31.93 -19.17
N SER A 430 -3.08 30.72 -19.65
CA SER A 430 -3.87 29.75 -18.87
C SER A 430 -3.10 29.26 -17.65
N SER A 431 -1.82 28.88 -17.79
CA SER A 431 -1.00 28.44 -16.66
C SER A 431 -0.84 29.52 -15.57
N ASN A 432 -0.67 30.79 -15.96
CA ASN A 432 -0.62 31.89 -14.98
C ASN A 432 -1.94 32.06 -14.21
N THR A 433 -3.07 31.93 -14.91
CA THR A 433 -4.40 31.99 -14.27
C THR A 433 -4.58 30.84 -13.29
N ILE A 434 -4.16 29.63 -13.66
CA ILE A 434 -4.21 28.45 -12.77
C ILE A 434 -3.31 28.65 -11.55
N TYR A 435 -2.10 29.19 -11.70
CA TYR A 435 -1.23 29.50 -10.56
C TYR A 435 -1.85 30.53 -9.60
N ASP A 436 -2.47 31.58 -10.12
CA ASP A 436 -3.13 32.58 -9.26
C ASP A 436 -4.33 31.98 -8.51
N ASP A 437 -5.10 31.10 -9.18
CA ASP A 437 -6.19 30.37 -8.56
C ASP A 437 -5.70 29.38 -7.49
N LEU A 438 -4.58 28.67 -7.72
CA LEU A 438 -3.94 27.81 -6.72
C LEU A 438 -3.53 28.59 -5.46
N LEU A 439 -2.99 29.81 -5.61
CA LEU A 439 -2.71 30.67 -4.46
C LEU A 439 -3.96 31.08 -3.71
N GLN A 440 -5.04 31.39 -4.44
CA GLN A 440 -6.30 31.78 -3.83
C GLN A 440 -6.94 30.62 -3.05
N SER A 441 -6.99 29.42 -3.64
CA SER A 441 -7.44 28.21 -2.95
C SER A 441 -6.58 27.90 -1.73
N LEU A 442 -5.24 28.05 -1.81
CA LEU A 442 -4.38 27.83 -0.65
C LEU A 442 -4.63 28.86 0.47
N ARG A 443 -4.92 30.11 0.13
CA ARG A 443 -5.29 31.14 1.12
C ARG A 443 -6.62 30.80 1.80
N ALA A 444 -7.63 30.40 1.03
CA ALA A 444 -8.91 29.95 1.57
C ALA A 444 -8.72 28.77 2.53
N LEU A 445 -7.88 27.80 2.15
CA LEU A 445 -7.54 26.64 2.97
C LEU A 445 -6.91 27.06 4.32
N VAL A 446 -6.01 28.04 4.32
CA VAL A 446 -5.41 28.60 5.54
C VAL A 446 -6.44 29.31 6.43
N GLU A 447 -7.42 29.98 5.84
CA GLU A 447 -8.50 30.65 6.59
C GLU A 447 -9.47 29.66 7.25
N LEU A 448 -9.69 28.51 6.62
CA LEU A 448 -10.57 27.44 7.11
C LEU A 448 -9.95 26.57 8.20
N ARG A 449 -8.67 26.77 8.54
CA ARG A 449 -7.98 25.95 9.54
C ARG A 449 -8.57 26.20 10.95
N PRO A 450 -8.86 25.13 11.74
CA PRO A 450 -9.17 25.27 13.15
C PRO A 450 -8.02 25.95 13.88
N ARG A 451 -8.27 27.04 14.61
CA ARG A 451 -7.23 27.73 15.39
C ARG A 451 -6.94 26.93 16.65
N ASP A 452 -5.67 26.66 16.92
CA ASP A 452 -5.22 25.83 18.06
C ASP A 452 -5.75 26.31 19.45
N ASN A 453 -6.25 27.54 19.56
CA ASN A 453 -6.82 28.11 20.79
C ASN A 453 -8.28 27.70 21.09
N SER A 454 -9.05 27.18 20.13
CA SER A 454 -10.39 26.61 20.41
C SER A 454 -10.32 25.18 20.93
N ILE A 455 -9.17 24.52 20.70
CA ILE A 455 -8.96 23.09 20.96
C ILE A 455 -8.84 22.80 22.46
N GLN A 456 -8.16 23.66 23.23
CA GLN A 456 -8.02 23.49 24.68
C GLN A 456 -9.34 23.68 25.45
N GLN A 457 -10.27 24.50 24.92
CA GLN A 457 -11.60 24.70 25.52
C GLN A 457 -12.60 23.59 25.16
N GLU A 458 -12.49 23.00 23.96
CA GLU A 458 -13.31 21.86 23.56
C GLU A 458 -12.82 20.55 24.20
N GLU A 459 -11.51 20.36 24.38
CA GLU A 459 -10.95 19.19 25.06
C GLU A 459 -11.38 19.09 26.54
N GLU A 460 -11.44 20.22 27.28
CA GLU A 460 -11.97 20.26 28.65
C GLU A 460 -13.49 19.96 28.73
N LEU A 461 -14.24 20.18 27.63
CA LEU A 461 -15.69 19.90 27.58
C LEU A 461 -16.03 18.49 27.06
N LEU A 462 -15.12 17.86 26.31
CA LEU A 462 -15.33 16.56 25.66
C LEU A 462 -14.85 15.37 26.50
N GLU A 463 -13.94 15.57 27.47
CA GLU A 463 -13.56 14.52 28.43
C GLU A 463 -14.74 14.05 29.32
N GLU A 464 -15.84 14.81 29.41
CA GLU A 464 -17.05 14.40 30.13
C GLU A 464 -17.98 13.45 29.33
N LYS A 465 -17.82 13.30 28.00
CA LYS A 465 -18.62 12.40 27.16
C LYS A 465 -17.76 11.30 26.55
N GLY A 466 -17.42 10.30 27.36
CA GLY A 466 -16.70 9.11 26.94
C GLY A 466 -17.38 8.38 25.78
N GLY A 467 -16.82 8.47 24.57
CA GLY A 467 -17.25 7.69 23.41
C GLY A 467 -16.87 8.23 22.03
N GLY A 468 -16.59 9.54 21.88
CA GLY A 468 -16.34 10.19 20.58
C GLY A 468 -14.88 10.54 20.24
N GLY A 469 -13.95 10.37 21.18
CA GLY A 469 -12.58 10.91 21.04
C GLY A 469 -11.76 10.31 19.89
N GLU A 470 -11.94 9.02 19.58
CA GLU A 470 -11.18 8.36 18.51
C GLU A 470 -11.57 8.85 17.11
N GLU A 471 -12.87 9.09 16.86
CA GLU A 471 -13.34 9.55 15.54
C GLU A 471 -12.97 11.01 15.30
N GLU A 472 -13.05 11.85 16.34
CA GLU A 472 -12.65 13.25 16.26
C GLU A 472 -11.14 13.41 16.06
N GLU A 473 -10.33 12.61 16.77
CA GLU A 473 -8.88 12.59 16.59
C GLU A 473 -8.51 12.09 15.18
N GLU A 474 -9.21 11.09 14.64
CA GLU A 474 -9.03 10.63 13.27
C GLU A 474 -9.34 11.76 12.26
N ILE A 475 -10.45 12.47 12.41
CA ILE A 475 -10.82 13.61 11.55
C ILE A 475 -9.78 14.73 11.64
N ARG A 476 -9.25 15.03 12.83
CA ARG A 476 -8.17 16.02 13.00
C ARG A 476 -6.90 15.58 12.26
N ARG A 477 -6.50 14.30 12.37
CA ARG A 477 -5.34 13.76 11.64
C ARG A 477 -5.53 13.84 10.12
N ILE A 478 -6.72 13.51 9.62
CA ILE A 478 -7.05 13.60 8.19
C ILE A 478 -7.02 15.05 7.71
N THR A 479 -7.61 15.97 8.46
CA THR A 479 -7.63 17.40 8.13
C THR A 479 -6.21 17.96 8.09
N GLN A 480 -5.37 17.60 9.07
CA GLN A 480 -3.96 17.97 9.08
C GLN A 480 -3.21 17.36 7.89
N PHE A 481 -3.48 16.09 7.56
CA PHE A 481 -2.88 15.45 6.39
C PHE A 481 -3.25 16.18 5.08
N HIS A 482 -4.54 16.46 4.84
CA HIS A 482 -4.99 17.23 3.67
C HIS A 482 -4.40 18.64 3.63
N PHE A 483 -4.24 19.28 4.80
CA PHE A 483 -3.55 20.56 4.89
C PHE A 483 -2.08 20.45 4.44
N GLN A 484 -1.33 19.48 4.94
CA GLN A 484 0.08 19.27 4.54
C GLN A 484 0.18 18.93 3.04
N GLU A 485 -0.69 18.04 2.58
CA GLU A 485 -0.66 17.53 1.20
C GLU A 485 -1.05 18.62 0.20
N ALA A 486 -2.04 19.47 0.51
CA ALA A 486 -2.36 20.65 -0.30
C ALA A 486 -1.15 21.56 -0.48
N HIS A 487 -0.43 21.86 0.61
CA HIS A 487 0.78 22.68 0.55
C HIS A 487 1.89 21.99 -0.26
N ARG A 488 2.05 20.67 -0.12
CA ARG A 488 2.99 19.87 -0.91
C ARG A 488 2.71 19.99 -2.40
N LEU A 489 1.45 19.84 -2.80
CA LEU A 489 1.03 19.94 -4.20
C LEU A 489 1.31 21.35 -4.77
N VAL A 490 0.90 22.42 -4.07
CA VAL A 490 1.13 23.80 -4.53
C VAL A 490 2.62 24.13 -4.59
N VAL A 491 3.39 23.83 -3.54
CA VAL A 491 4.83 24.14 -3.51
C VAL A 491 5.57 23.39 -4.61
N THR A 492 5.20 22.13 -4.86
CA THR A 492 5.78 21.33 -5.96
C THR A 492 5.46 21.96 -7.32
N ALA A 493 4.19 22.30 -7.57
CA ALA A 493 3.76 22.94 -8.81
C ALA A 493 4.46 24.28 -9.07
N PHE A 494 4.67 25.08 -8.02
CA PHE A 494 5.31 26.39 -8.13
C PHE A 494 6.84 26.26 -8.28
N ALA A 495 7.46 25.27 -7.65
CA ALA A 495 8.87 24.98 -7.81
C ALA A 495 9.19 24.51 -9.25
N GLN A 496 8.31 23.71 -9.85
CA GLN A 496 8.45 23.23 -11.23
C GLN A 496 8.21 24.33 -12.27
N SER A 497 7.63 25.47 -11.88
CA SER A 497 7.43 26.60 -12.78
C SER A 497 8.75 27.17 -13.31
N HIS A 498 8.78 27.53 -14.59
CA HIS A 498 9.89 28.27 -15.18
C HIS A 498 9.92 29.76 -14.76
N VAL A 499 8.86 30.25 -14.12
CA VAL A 499 8.71 31.67 -13.72
C VAL A 499 9.33 31.90 -12.34
N GLU A 500 10.27 32.84 -12.24
CA GLU A 500 10.98 33.14 -10.99
C GLU A 500 10.06 33.66 -9.88
N GLU A 501 9.03 34.44 -10.23
CA GLU A 501 8.04 34.93 -9.27
C GLU A 501 7.30 33.78 -8.57
N ARG A 502 6.98 32.70 -9.28
CA ARG A 502 6.32 31.51 -8.72
C ARG A 502 7.24 30.76 -7.76
N LEU A 503 8.52 30.64 -8.10
CA LEU A 503 9.52 30.10 -7.18
C LEU A 503 9.65 30.94 -5.90
N ASN A 504 9.58 32.27 -6.01
CA ASN A 504 9.59 33.17 -4.86
C ASN A 504 8.33 33.04 -4.00
N GLN A 505 7.17 32.82 -4.63
CA GLN A 505 5.91 32.53 -3.95
C GLN A 505 5.97 31.20 -3.20
N ALA A 506 6.51 30.12 -3.79
CA ALA A 506 6.73 28.85 -3.10
C ALA A 506 7.57 28.99 -1.83
N TYR A 507 8.68 29.73 -1.91
CA TYR A 507 9.49 30.03 -0.74
C TYR A 507 8.73 30.84 0.31
N THR A 508 7.97 31.84 -0.12
CA THR A 508 7.17 32.70 0.77
C THR A 508 6.12 31.87 1.51
N ILE A 509 5.43 30.96 0.82
CA ILE A 509 4.45 30.03 1.41
C ILE A 509 5.08 29.26 2.58
N LEU A 510 6.28 28.67 2.39
CA LEU A 510 6.95 27.95 3.49
C LEU A 510 7.29 28.85 4.68
N VAL A 511 7.75 30.07 4.42
CA VAL A 511 8.16 31.01 5.47
C VAL A 511 6.96 31.54 6.26
N THR A 512 5.84 31.80 5.60
CA THR A 512 4.65 32.39 6.22
C THR A 512 3.72 31.34 6.80
N HIS A 513 3.41 30.28 6.04
CA HIS A 513 2.41 29.27 6.44
C HIS A 513 2.88 28.36 7.57
N LYS A 514 4.18 28.39 7.93
CA LYS A 514 4.66 27.77 9.17
C LYS A 514 3.90 28.28 10.40
N TYR A 515 3.61 29.58 10.47
CA TYR A 515 2.83 30.20 11.57
C TYR A 515 1.34 29.82 11.51
N HIS A 516 0.92 29.23 10.40
CA HIS A 516 -0.42 28.70 10.18
C HIS A 516 -0.46 27.17 10.35
N GLY A 517 0.54 26.55 11.00
CA GLY A 517 0.54 25.13 11.35
C GLY A 517 1.07 24.18 10.27
N LEU A 518 1.72 24.74 9.24
CA LEU A 518 2.46 23.94 8.27
C LEU A 518 3.68 23.31 8.94
N ILE A 519 3.81 21.99 8.78
CA ILE A 519 4.96 21.23 9.27
C ILE A 519 5.88 21.06 8.07
N ILE A 520 7.09 21.59 8.16
CA ILE A 520 8.04 21.55 7.04
C ILE A 520 8.68 20.17 7.02
N THR A 521 8.06 19.25 6.28
CA THR A 521 8.57 17.89 6.06
C THR A 521 9.56 17.87 4.89
N ARG A 522 10.24 16.72 4.75
CA ARG A 522 11.18 16.47 3.66
C ARG A 522 10.47 16.51 2.30
N GLU A 523 9.30 15.89 2.19
CA GLU A 523 8.57 15.85 0.91
C GLU A 523 8.14 17.25 0.45
N LEU A 524 7.90 18.16 1.38
CA LEU A 524 7.53 19.54 1.09
C LEU A 524 8.73 20.39 0.65
N MET A 525 9.88 20.23 1.30
CA MET A 525 11.06 21.08 1.04
C MET A 525 11.88 20.64 -0.18
N HIS A 526 11.96 19.33 -0.45
CA HIS A 526 12.83 18.78 -1.51
C HIS A 526 12.54 19.35 -2.91
N PRO A 527 11.29 19.46 -3.38
CA PRO A 527 11.00 20.04 -4.70
C PRO A 527 11.54 21.47 -4.86
N LEU A 528 11.42 22.27 -3.80
CA LEU A 528 11.90 23.65 -3.80
C LEU A 528 13.44 23.71 -3.68
N MET A 529 14.03 22.87 -2.83
CA MET A 529 15.48 22.80 -2.63
C MET A 529 16.21 22.34 -3.89
N ASP A 530 15.67 21.37 -4.64
CA ASP A 530 16.25 20.90 -5.89
C ASP A 530 16.43 22.06 -6.87
N VAL A 531 15.35 22.82 -7.11
CA VAL A 531 15.37 23.95 -8.06
C VAL A 531 16.27 25.09 -7.58
N LEU A 532 16.22 25.44 -6.30
CA LEU A 532 17.08 26.49 -5.73
C LEU A 532 18.57 26.09 -5.71
N SER A 533 18.88 24.81 -5.46
CA SER A 533 20.26 24.32 -5.44
C SER A 533 20.92 24.37 -6.82
N ARG A 534 20.16 24.07 -7.89
CA ARG A 534 20.62 24.19 -9.28
C ARG A 534 20.92 25.63 -9.68
N ARG A 535 20.30 26.61 -9.01
CA ARG A 535 20.53 28.04 -9.20
C ARG A 535 21.64 28.60 -8.31
N GLY A 536 22.14 27.83 -7.34
CA GLY A 536 23.11 28.32 -6.34
C GLY A 536 22.50 29.33 -5.36
N ASP A 537 21.19 29.22 -5.09
CA ASP A 537 20.49 30.17 -4.23
C ASP A 537 20.78 29.89 -2.75
N CYS A 538 21.03 30.96 -1.98
CA CYS A 538 21.32 30.86 -0.55
C CYS A 538 20.08 30.55 0.30
N ARG A 539 18.87 30.71 -0.23
CA ARG A 539 17.61 30.38 0.45
C ARG A 539 17.50 28.90 0.84
N VAL A 540 18.25 28.02 0.18
CA VAL A 540 18.34 26.58 0.52
C VAL A 540 18.77 26.37 1.98
N PHE A 541 19.68 27.21 2.49
CA PHE A 541 20.13 27.14 3.89
C PHE A 541 19.01 27.56 4.85
N ASN A 542 18.28 28.63 4.53
CA ASN A 542 17.15 29.08 5.33
C ASN A 542 16.04 28.03 5.40
N ILE A 543 15.78 27.27 4.32
CA ILE A 543 14.79 26.19 4.32
C ILE A 543 15.18 25.08 5.30
N VAL A 544 16.47 24.75 5.37
CA VAL A 544 16.99 23.77 6.34
C VAL A 544 16.84 24.27 7.76
N ASP A 545 17.13 25.54 8.02
CA ASP A 545 16.90 26.15 9.34
C ASP A 545 15.43 26.08 9.74
N LEU A 546 14.50 26.35 8.81
CA LEU A 546 13.08 26.21 9.05
C LEU A 546 12.69 24.76 9.38
N CYS A 547 13.21 23.78 8.63
CA CYS A 547 12.93 22.36 8.87
C CYS A 547 13.40 21.89 10.25
N VAL A 548 14.64 22.23 10.64
CA VAL A 548 15.24 21.80 11.90
C VAL A 548 14.69 22.58 13.10
N LEU A 549 14.69 23.92 13.04
CA LEU A 549 14.37 24.76 14.19
C LEU A 549 12.86 24.83 14.46
N TYR A 550 12.04 24.78 13.41
CA TYR A 550 10.60 24.96 13.56
C TYR A 550 9.84 23.63 13.62
N SER A 551 10.20 22.68 12.75
CA SER A 551 9.48 21.40 12.65
C SER A 551 10.16 20.25 13.40
N GLY A 552 11.36 20.46 13.95
CA GLY A 552 12.09 19.42 14.69
C GLY A 552 12.50 18.23 13.82
N ASN A 553 12.44 18.38 12.49
CA ASN A 553 12.69 17.31 11.55
C ASN A 553 14.20 17.13 11.31
N SER A 554 14.63 15.88 11.14
CA SER A 554 16.02 15.56 10.86
C SER A 554 16.36 15.72 9.38
N ILE A 555 17.59 16.15 9.11
CA ILE A 555 18.16 16.32 7.77
C ILE A 555 18.69 14.98 7.26
N ASP A 556 18.41 14.64 6.00
CA ASP A 556 18.96 13.47 5.30
C ASP A 556 20.12 13.82 4.34
N TYR A 557 20.76 12.80 3.79
CA TYR A 557 21.88 12.99 2.85
C TYR A 557 21.46 13.68 1.54
N GLU A 558 20.19 13.58 1.14
CA GLU A 558 19.67 14.27 -0.03
C GLU A 558 19.59 15.78 0.20
N THR A 559 19.11 16.20 1.37
CA THR A 559 19.13 17.60 1.80
C THR A 559 20.57 18.14 1.86
N LEU A 560 21.53 17.35 2.37
CA LEU A 560 22.95 17.72 2.35
C LEU A 560 23.51 17.86 0.93
N ASN A 561 23.09 16.99 0.01
CA ASN A 561 23.46 17.07 -1.40
C ASN A 561 22.99 18.39 -2.03
N TYR A 562 21.76 18.83 -1.76
CA TYR A 562 21.25 20.13 -2.22
C TYR A 562 22.07 21.32 -1.67
N LEU A 563 22.51 21.27 -0.42
CA LEU A 563 23.36 22.32 0.16
C LEU A 563 24.74 22.41 -0.51
N PHE A 564 25.43 21.28 -0.69
CA PHE A 564 26.72 21.26 -1.36
C PHE A 564 26.62 21.60 -2.84
N GLN A 565 25.55 21.15 -3.51
CA GLN A 565 25.26 21.53 -4.89
C GLN A 565 25.03 23.04 -5.01
N SER A 566 24.29 23.67 -4.10
CA SER A 566 24.10 25.12 -4.07
C SER A 566 25.44 25.86 -3.91
N CYS A 567 26.27 25.47 -2.94
CA CYS A 567 27.60 26.04 -2.77
C CYS A 567 28.47 25.88 -4.03
N ARG A 568 28.38 24.73 -4.71
CA ARG A 568 29.15 24.45 -5.93
C ARG A 568 28.76 25.38 -7.06
N VAL A 569 27.46 25.54 -7.29
CA VAL A 569 26.94 26.42 -8.35
C VAL A 569 27.26 27.89 -8.04
N ALA A 570 27.13 28.31 -6.78
CA ALA A 570 27.46 29.66 -6.34
C ALA A 570 28.97 29.96 -6.28
N GLY A 571 29.81 28.92 -6.31
CA GLY A 571 31.25 29.05 -6.07
C GLY A 571 31.62 29.42 -4.63
N ASP A 572 30.73 29.21 -3.66
CA ASP A 572 30.95 29.55 -2.25
C ASP A 572 31.79 28.46 -1.55
N PHE A 573 33.10 28.53 -1.78
CA PHE A 573 34.10 27.64 -1.17
C PHE A 573 34.08 27.70 0.36
N TYR A 574 33.93 28.90 0.92
CA TYR A 574 34.05 29.11 2.36
C TYR A 574 32.92 28.38 3.08
N ARG A 575 31.68 28.57 2.62
CA ARG A 575 30.50 27.94 3.21
C ARG A 575 30.53 26.42 3.06
N ALA A 576 30.95 25.91 1.90
CA ALA A 576 31.11 24.47 1.71
C ALA A 576 32.17 23.87 2.65
N ARG A 577 33.30 24.57 2.84
CA ARG A 577 34.36 24.14 3.78
C ARG A 577 33.85 24.11 5.21
N THR A 578 33.15 25.15 5.65
CA THR A 578 32.58 25.22 7.01
C THR A 578 31.54 24.13 7.23
N LEU A 579 30.63 23.92 6.27
CA LEU A 579 29.63 22.86 6.33
C LEU A 579 30.28 21.47 6.39
N TYR A 580 31.31 21.23 5.59
CA TYR A 580 32.07 19.99 5.62
C TYR A 580 32.79 19.77 6.96
N GLN A 581 33.41 20.81 7.53
CA GLN A 581 34.06 20.72 8.85
C GLN A 581 33.05 20.36 9.94
N LEU A 582 31.89 21.02 9.96
CA LEU A 582 30.81 20.72 10.90
C LEU A 582 30.34 19.27 10.78
N LEU A 583 30.07 18.80 9.55
CA LEU A 583 29.61 17.42 9.32
C LEU A 583 30.67 16.38 9.68
N ARG A 584 31.95 16.69 9.49
CA ARG A 584 33.06 15.81 9.89
C ARG A 584 33.17 15.67 11.42
N GLU A 585 32.90 16.75 12.16
CA GLU A 585 32.89 16.74 13.63
C GLU A 585 31.66 16.00 14.18
N MET A 586 30.49 16.18 13.55
CA MET A 586 29.24 15.55 13.98
C MET A 586 29.10 14.09 13.56
N ILE A 587 29.61 13.71 12.39
CA ILE A 587 29.43 12.38 11.79
C ILE A 587 30.82 11.76 11.56
N PRO A 588 31.26 10.84 12.44
CA PRO A 588 32.53 10.12 12.25
C PRO A 588 32.54 9.37 10.91
N GLY A 589 33.57 9.64 10.10
CA GLY A 589 33.70 9.02 8.79
C GLY A 589 32.68 9.51 7.75
N PHE A 590 32.17 10.74 7.86
CA PHE A 590 31.21 11.35 6.92
C PHE A 590 31.51 11.04 5.45
N LEU A 591 32.75 11.25 4.99
CA LEU A 591 33.13 11.02 3.59
C LEU A 591 32.97 9.57 3.12
N LEU A 592 33.06 8.58 4.01
CA LEU A 592 32.87 7.17 3.66
C LEU A 592 31.40 6.84 3.41
N ARG A 593 30.49 7.57 4.05
CA ARG A 593 29.03 7.40 3.96
C ARG A 593 28.37 8.38 2.98
N ALA A 594 29.05 9.46 2.63
CA ALA A 594 28.53 10.49 1.76
C ALA A 594 28.30 9.96 0.33
N PRO A 595 27.15 10.28 -0.29
CA PRO A 595 26.91 10.04 -1.71
C PRO A 595 28.03 10.62 -2.59
N GLU A 596 28.27 9.98 -3.73
CA GLU A 596 29.36 10.38 -4.64
C GLU A 596 29.17 11.81 -5.16
N SER A 597 27.91 12.25 -5.35
CA SER A 597 27.57 13.61 -5.73
C SER A 597 28.09 14.68 -4.76
N ILE A 598 28.10 14.39 -3.45
CA ILE A 598 28.66 15.29 -2.43
C ILE A 598 30.19 15.36 -2.57
N LYS A 599 30.84 14.22 -2.80
CA LYS A 599 32.30 14.19 -3.00
C LYS A 599 32.70 14.94 -4.26
N GLU A 600 31.99 14.73 -5.36
CA GLU A 600 32.18 15.48 -6.60
C GLU A 600 32.00 16.98 -6.40
N ALA A 601 30.98 17.40 -5.63
CA ALA A 601 30.77 18.81 -5.35
C ALA A 601 31.92 19.42 -4.52
N LEU A 602 32.40 18.70 -3.51
CA LEU A 602 33.54 19.11 -2.70
C LEU A 602 34.87 19.12 -3.47
N ARG A 603 35.10 18.17 -4.38
CA ARG A 603 36.25 18.15 -5.31
C ARG A 603 36.18 19.33 -6.27
N GLY A 604 35.00 19.58 -6.85
CA GLY A 604 34.76 20.70 -7.77
C GLY A 604 35.03 22.06 -7.11
N LEU A 605 34.72 22.19 -5.81
CA LEU A 605 35.01 23.36 -5.00
C LEU A 605 36.46 23.41 -4.47
N LYS A 606 37.30 22.40 -4.73
CA LYS A 606 38.67 22.27 -4.17
C LYS A 606 38.71 22.22 -2.64
N VAL A 607 37.62 21.76 -2.00
CA VAL A 607 37.56 21.52 -0.55
C VAL A 607 38.22 20.17 -0.21
N LEU A 608 38.05 19.19 -1.10
CA LEU A 608 38.80 17.94 -1.06
C LEU A 608 39.93 18.00 -2.09
N GLU A 609 41.05 17.38 -1.77
CA GLU A 609 42.10 17.14 -2.75
C GLU A 609 41.54 16.25 -3.87
N PRO A 610 41.84 16.54 -5.15
CA PRO A 610 41.46 15.65 -6.23
C PRO A 610 42.07 14.27 -5.97
N GLU A 611 41.33 13.20 -6.22
CA GLU A 611 41.88 11.85 -6.13
C GLU A 611 43.15 11.81 -7.00
N PRO A 612 44.30 11.38 -6.45
CA PRO A 612 45.52 11.33 -7.23
C PRO A 612 45.25 10.41 -8.41
N ASN A 613 45.52 10.87 -9.63
CA ASN A 613 45.41 10.05 -10.84
C ASN A 613 46.22 8.76 -10.61
N HIS A 614 45.54 7.69 -10.21
CA HIS A 614 46.19 6.41 -10.03
C HIS A 614 46.70 6.00 -11.41
N LEU A 615 47.97 5.59 -11.50
CA LEU A 615 48.57 5.07 -12.75
C LEU A 615 47.87 3.79 -13.27
N PHE A 616 46.86 3.31 -12.53
CA PHE A 616 46.02 2.18 -12.88
C PHE A 616 44.55 2.65 -12.85
N PRO A 617 43.83 2.67 -13.98
CA PRO A 617 42.40 2.96 -13.98
C PRO A 617 41.68 1.94 -13.09
N SER A 618 40.71 2.42 -12.32
CA SER A 618 39.82 1.65 -11.43
C SER A 618 38.88 0.67 -12.17
N SER A 619 39.20 0.31 -13.41
CA SER A 619 38.57 -0.75 -14.19
C SER A 619 39.12 -2.15 -13.89
N PHE A 620 39.82 -2.34 -12.77
CA PHE A 620 40.29 -3.65 -12.28
C PHE A 620 39.59 -4.12 -11.01
N THR A 621 38.32 -3.74 -10.80
CA THR A 621 37.43 -4.57 -9.99
C THR A 621 37.12 -5.82 -10.81
N VAL A 622 37.95 -6.83 -10.60
CA VAL A 622 37.81 -8.20 -11.11
C VAL A 622 36.42 -8.71 -10.76
N GLU A 623 35.61 -8.94 -11.78
CA GLU A 623 34.61 -10.00 -11.76
C GLU A 623 35.31 -11.31 -11.38
N ARG A 624 35.02 -11.86 -10.19
CA ARG A 624 34.88 -13.30 -9.91
C ARG A 624 34.75 -13.58 -8.42
N ASP A 625 33.58 -14.13 -8.08
CA ASP A 625 33.41 -15.45 -7.46
C ASP A 625 34.51 -15.97 -6.52
N VAL A 626 34.07 -16.22 -5.28
CA VAL A 626 34.39 -17.36 -4.41
C VAL A 626 35.83 -17.43 -3.84
N ASP A 627 35.88 -17.38 -2.50
CA ASP A 627 36.96 -17.75 -1.58
C ASP A 627 38.28 -16.95 -1.62
N ALA A 628 38.38 -15.89 -0.80
CA ALA A 628 39.69 -15.40 -0.31
C ALA A 628 39.59 -14.58 0.99
N THR A 629 39.47 -15.27 2.12
CA THR A 629 39.59 -14.75 3.50
C THR A 629 41.02 -14.33 3.91
N VAL A 630 41.86 -13.80 3.00
CA VAL A 630 43.28 -13.48 3.31
C VAL A 630 43.73 -12.07 2.89
N ALA A 631 42.91 -11.29 2.18
CA ALA A 631 43.32 -9.95 1.71
C ALA A 631 42.88 -8.76 2.58
N ALA A 632 42.33 -9.00 3.78
CA ALA A 632 41.86 -7.95 4.69
C ALA A 632 42.89 -7.49 5.74
N ALA A 633 44.15 -7.94 5.67
CA ALA A 633 45.15 -7.71 6.73
C ALA A 633 46.36 -6.84 6.34
N ALA A 634 46.39 -6.22 5.15
CA ALA A 634 47.64 -5.61 4.65
C ALA A 634 47.62 -4.09 4.32
N VAL A 635 46.53 -3.34 4.54
CA VAL A 635 46.53 -1.87 4.30
C VAL A 635 45.88 -1.07 5.44
N ALA A 636 45.76 -1.65 6.63
CA ALA A 636 45.37 -0.92 7.84
C ALA A 636 46.56 -0.84 8.80
N SER A 637 47.57 -0.04 8.46
CA SER A 637 48.56 0.50 9.44
C SER A 637 49.64 1.33 8.74
N ALA A 638 49.40 2.63 8.56
CA ALA A 638 50.45 3.64 8.58
C ALA A 638 49.85 5.05 8.75
N GLY A 639 50.09 5.66 9.92
CA GLY A 639 50.17 7.12 10.01
C GLY A 639 49.15 7.82 10.91
N VAL A 640 49.19 7.56 12.22
CA VAL A 640 48.78 8.52 13.24
C VAL A 640 49.94 8.62 14.24
N VAL A 641 50.50 9.85 14.35
CA VAL A 641 51.28 10.41 15.49
C VAL A 641 52.77 9.95 15.52
N ASP A 642 53.80 10.81 15.56
CA ASP A 642 54.04 11.93 16.48
C ASP A 642 55.16 12.92 16.03
N ASP A 643 55.27 13.98 16.81
CA ASP A 643 56.02 15.24 16.72
C ASP A 643 57.56 15.19 16.92
N GLU A 644 58.19 16.33 16.58
CA GLU A 644 59.43 16.93 17.12
C GLU A 644 60.86 16.31 16.96
N MET A 645 61.72 17.16 16.36
CA MET A 645 63.14 17.43 16.66
C MET A 645 64.19 16.29 16.59
N LEU A 646 65.18 16.43 15.68
CA LEU A 646 66.63 16.58 15.95
C LEU A 646 67.51 16.26 14.72
N GLY A 647 68.18 17.31 14.21
CA GLY A 647 69.63 17.34 13.91
C GLY A 647 70.33 16.39 12.91
N VAL A 648 70.94 17.01 11.89
CA VAL A 648 72.38 16.93 11.51
C VAL A 648 72.93 15.67 10.77
N GLN A 649 73.36 15.90 9.51
CA GLN A 649 74.48 15.25 8.74
C GLN A 649 74.32 13.77 8.31
N GLN A 650 74.89 13.22 7.23
CA GLN A 650 75.76 13.66 6.12
C GLN A 650 75.68 12.59 4.99
N ARG A 651 76.08 12.97 3.78
CA ARG A 651 76.14 12.18 2.53
C ARG A 651 77.07 10.95 2.57
N GLY A 652 76.76 9.93 1.76
CA GLY A 652 77.74 8.95 1.23
C GLY A 652 77.13 8.03 0.15
N PRO A 653 77.88 7.57 -0.88
CA PRO A 653 77.34 7.42 -2.24
C PRO A 653 77.20 5.99 -2.80
N ILE A 654 76.41 5.97 -3.89
CA ILE A 654 76.21 5.02 -4.99
C ILE A 654 77.33 3.97 -5.22
N ARG A 655 76.91 2.72 -5.48
CA ARG A 655 77.71 1.72 -6.21
C ARG A 655 76.95 1.20 -7.43
N GLU A 656 77.71 1.10 -8.50
CA GLU A 656 77.37 0.89 -9.90
C GLU A 656 76.99 -0.58 -10.22
N LEU A 657 76.17 -0.76 -11.27
CA LEU A 657 75.90 -2.05 -11.92
C LEU A 657 76.78 -2.20 -13.17
N PRO A 658 77.28 -3.41 -13.50
CA PRO A 658 78.28 -3.60 -14.54
C PRO A 658 77.70 -3.72 -15.97
N ASN A 659 78.48 -3.16 -16.91
CA ASN A 659 78.32 -3.23 -18.36
C ASN A 659 78.50 -4.65 -18.92
N VAL A 660 77.72 -4.98 -19.96
CA VAL A 660 78.04 -6.02 -20.93
C VAL A 660 78.35 -5.35 -22.27
N VAL A 661 79.56 -5.58 -22.77
CA VAL A 661 80.07 -5.17 -24.08
C VAL A 661 80.18 -6.41 -24.97
N LYS A 662 79.71 -6.32 -26.22
CA LYS A 662 80.45 -6.59 -27.48
C LYS A 662 79.48 -6.51 -28.68
N GLU A 663 79.62 -5.50 -29.56
CA GLU A 663 80.50 -5.43 -30.76
C GLU A 663 80.00 -6.32 -31.92
N THR A 664 80.02 -5.98 -33.22
CA THR A 664 80.36 -4.81 -34.05
C THR A 664 79.97 -5.14 -35.52
N SER A 665 79.73 -4.12 -36.35
CA SER A 665 80.24 -3.93 -37.75
C SER A 665 79.28 -3.03 -38.54
N SER A 666 79.68 -1.78 -38.82
CA SER A 666 80.22 -1.24 -40.09
C SER A 666 79.13 -1.02 -41.18
N LYS A 667 79.04 0.06 -41.95
CA LYS A 667 79.92 1.19 -42.29
C LYS A 667 79.12 2.17 -43.17
N ASP A 668 79.73 3.33 -43.42
CA ASP A 668 79.47 4.33 -44.47
C ASP A 668 78.33 5.35 -44.22
N ALA A 669 78.37 6.64 -44.56
CA ALA A 669 79.36 7.68 -44.88
C ALA A 669 78.63 8.71 -45.76
N HIS A 670 79.05 9.98 -45.64
CA HIS A 670 78.74 11.18 -46.45
C HIS A 670 77.48 11.99 -46.10
N THR A 671 77.50 13.26 -45.64
CA THR A 671 78.21 14.56 -45.90
C THR A 671 77.27 15.55 -46.62
N SER A 672 77.26 16.79 -46.10
CA SER A 672 76.84 18.07 -46.74
C SER A 672 75.34 18.37 -46.70
N GLN A 673 74.88 19.55 -46.31
CA GLN A 673 75.54 20.83 -46.03
C GLN A 673 74.67 21.65 -45.06
#